data_AF-A0A1I4YWN9-F1
#
_entry.id   AF-A0A1I4YWN9-F1
#
_cell.length_a   1.000
_cell.length_b   1.000
_cell.length_c   1.000
_cell.angle_alpha   90.00
_cell.angle_beta   90.00
_cell.angle_gamma   90.00
#
_symmetry.space_group_name_H-M   'P 1'
#
loop_
_entity.id
_entity.type
_entity.pdbx_description
1 polymer ?
#
loop_
_entity_poly.entity_id
_entity_poly.type
_entity_poly.pdbx_seq_one_letter_code
_entity_poly.pdbx_strand_id
1 'polypeptide(L)'
;MIRRLTTLFFMHMFLLCFTQTKPAESYSLIRGVNENVNLNTGTVNLNLPLFDITEGKFTLNNTLNYESRGFVPYITPAYVGLNWNMIQFGKITRESRRIDLTTTNQINRQVSTSATRGSSILPNYAAVGMQYEKYDCLTTSFDIGKLEIYNISAVGNSAPKSKVPNSSESYTANQNSFEPDKFYFDFMGYKGYFIIDNDGRPIVYCENAVLKVDITNYGFHNIFENITFSEIKLMDDKGNQFFFGGDKNTLDISFSFNTVEYESWDPEFGPYSGAAKTKTNYIDSWSLKKIILNDGSEINAYYQASDLTVLNNYRNTDNLKEYISNLSYDSEPNFPSRQELINSNVTAEIVESFNNSMHNTPIPNTYLSLETWTRNSTLTKKAVLDSIKIGNTVVDYKYQKTTNPLELTGKYLTEINVKRNSNLVKKINLGYQNYGNTNKRTLLTSVQNSVGENISLEYYNTDDFPPYIKAHTNDLGFWNGDMKNYGPYPTGINGYYDSGIEDFTAYDTGLLRKITYPTKGSTSYLYQKGAYSKKYADAFDYTDMPKLKDENGVVNAPVLYKKIEVDNNNQNIETVYKYENDNGTNSGIIEGSVEYQSINGSYLTSNQNLNPNLNSQNSLHYSTVTVTNPQPWNGYTKYRFTDRITNPDSLTNKLYKYGPYAKEFQNRDLLFLSKAYERGKIIKEELYNLLGIKVKETEYKYKNFLKKLPTIDLLNTNCSTCKASDANYYVKVNDYPSNYHLQTQYIPVLPYLLVSQTTSEDFGGFMMPSELIETSKKITYSDNLYFNNALTYWHPFPIEEKIINSKGTAIRKYLYPTDLLKNSPCPAGGCNSSDNTIVGGQYEIYEKMLSKNMLLPLIEITKNPHDKYTLKESLPSSITLPTSESFVIKKKRQSLLDSNLSFTSYKIPVSDVIDDVSYEVYDNKLNVIQASIKTSIPNTTIYGYNQTLPIAQIAGITYAQLMQIFNLPNTPTGYLGLDIVKKSDLDKNSETENVLLLALDNFRTNSNLANYEITTYTYDPLVGVTTVTSPSGIKETYKRDSFHRLNKILDSDKNIVKEYNYNYSLAELFYNGEQSRVFSKTDCTVGYSPASYTYTVPRGIYSSTISEADANQKAITDINTNGQTIANQNLVCSPGCPITLYNAISASYMNIYSVGNKVTFQLQFNSGNVVQWNNGASIGTMQGDCKPGQWKTIYYTEPNSNSSWQIQIDPIGNVQAKLLSGFVPNTINFQFEFYK
;
A
#
# COMPACT_ATOMS: atom_id res chain seq x y z
N MET A 1 -47.57 5.70 -33.72
CA MET A 1 -46.73 4.52 -34.03
C MET A 1 -45.23 4.81 -33.94
N ILE A 2 -44.73 5.90 -34.54
CA ILE A 2 -43.31 6.34 -34.42
C ILE A 2 -42.88 6.65 -32.96
N ARG A 3 -43.84 6.92 -32.07
CA ARG A 3 -43.64 7.22 -30.63
C ARG A 3 -43.34 6.01 -29.71
N ARG A 4 -43.38 4.77 -30.19
CA ARG A 4 -43.25 3.58 -29.32
C ARG A 4 -42.15 2.59 -29.73
N LEU A 5 -41.55 2.75 -30.91
CA LEU A 5 -40.34 2.00 -31.31
C LEU A 5 -39.06 2.58 -30.68
N THR A 6 -39.08 3.84 -30.26
CA THR A 6 -37.92 4.51 -29.65
C THR A 6 -37.57 3.93 -28.29
N THR A 7 -38.51 3.39 -27.53
CA THR A 7 -38.28 2.90 -26.16
C THR A 7 -37.43 1.62 -26.10
N LEU A 8 -37.47 0.78 -27.15
CA LEU A 8 -36.65 -0.44 -27.29
C LEU A 8 -35.14 -0.16 -27.43
N PHE A 9 -34.79 1.05 -27.90
CA PHE A 9 -33.41 1.44 -28.19
C PHE A 9 -32.61 1.75 -26.92
N PHE A 10 -33.27 1.90 -25.76
CA PHE A 10 -32.71 2.63 -24.63
C PHE A 10 -32.24 1.82 -23.42
N MET A 11 -32.60 0.55 -23.31
CA MET A 11 -32.11 -0.29 -22.20
C MET A 11 -30.83 -1.07 -22.53
N HIS A 12 -30.41 -1.08 -23.79
CA HIS A 12 -29.16 -1.73 -24.23
C HIS A 12 -27.89 -0.97 -23.80
N MET A 13 -27.98 0.32 -23.44
CA MET A 13 -26.79 1.14 -23.14
C MET A 13 -26.19 0.95 -21.74
N PHE A 14 -26.88 0.31 -20.79
CA PHE A 14 -26.34 0.03 -19.46
C PHE A 14 -25.48 -1.25 -19.39
N LEU A 15 -25.39 -2.02 -20.48
CA LEU A 15 -24.93 -3.41 -20.50
C LEU A 15 -23.56 -3.66 -21.16
N LEU A 16 -22.78 -2.61 -21.42
CA LEU A 16 -21.77 -2.62 -22.49
C LEU A 16 -20.28 -2.56 -22.05
N CYS A 17 -19.96 -2.79 -20.78
CA CYS A 17 -18.57 -2.67 -20.28
C CYS A 17 -17.90 -3.98 -19.81
N PHE A 18 -18.53 -5.16 -19.95
CA PHE A 18 -18.18 -6.29 -19.07
C PHE A 18 -17.84 -7.63 -19.74
N THR A 19 -17.26 -7.65 -20.94
CA THR A 19 -16.91 -8.92 -21.65
C THR A 19 -15.41 -9.15 -21.84
N GLN A 20 -14.53 -8.30 -21.28
CA GLN A 20 -13.08 -8.51 -21.36
C GLN A 20 -12.60 -9.50 -20.30
N THR A 21 -12.40 -10.73 -20.74
CA THR A 21 -11.68 -11.74 -19.96
C THR A 21 -10.18 -11.47 -20.06
N LYS A 22 -9.45 -11.69 -18.96
CA LYS A 22 -8.00 -11.42 -18.88
C LYS A 22 -7.25 -12.55 -18.18
N PRO A 23 -5.93 -12.65 -18.37
CA PRO A 23 -5.11 -13.54 -17.57
C PRO A 23 -5.18 -13.23 -16.07
N ALA A 24 -4.99 -14.27 -15.24
CA ALA A 24 -5.00 -14.15 -13.79
C ALA A 24 -4.01 -13.09 -13.27
N GLU A 25 -2.83 -12.98 -13.87
CA GLU A 25 -1.83 -11.98 -13.51
C GLU A 25 -2.31 -10.55 -13.78
N SER A 26 -3.09 -10.35 -14.85
CA SER A 26 -3.67 -9.04 -15.18
C SER A 26 -4.80 -8.68 -14.21
N TYR A 27 -5.64 -9.64 -13.82
CA TYR A 27 -6.64 -9.42 -12.78
C TYR A 27 -6.03 -9.09 -11.42
N SER A 28 -4.99 -9.83 -11.03
CA SER A 28 -4.22 -9.59 -9.81
C SER A 28 -3.61 -8.18 -9.78
N LEU A 29 -3.02 -7.74 -10.90
CA LEU A 29 -2.45 -6.40 -11.02
C LEU A 29 -3.52 -5.30 -10.83
N ILE A 30 -4.62 -5.36 -11.58
CA ILE A 30 -5.73 -4.39 -11.48
C ILE A 30 -6.26 -4.32 -10.06
N ARG A 31 -6.48 -5.49 -9.45
CA ARG A 31 -6.94 -5.60 -8.06
C ARG A 31 -5.98 -4.95 -7.10
N GLY A 32 -4.69 -5.29 -7.20
CA GLY A 32 -3.69 -4.75 -6.31
C GLY A 32 -3.63 -3.22 -6.33
N VAL A 33 -3.94 -2.58 -7.47
CA VAL A 33 -3.99 -1.11 -7.57
C VAL A 33 -5.24 -0.52 -6.91
N ASN A 34 -6.37 -1.23 -6.99
CA ASN A 34 -7.65 -0.77 -6.47
C ASN A 34 -7.86 -1.10 -4.97
N GLU A 35 -7.26 -2.18 -4.47
CA GLU A 35 -7.41 -2.67 -3.10
C GLU A 35 -6.17 -2.31 -2.26
N ASN A 36 -6.38 -1.63 -1.14
CA ASN A 36 -5.29 -1.05 -0.35
C ASN A 36 -4.87 -1.86 0.88
N VAL A 37 -5.71 -2.78 1.41
CA VAL A 37 -5.43 -3.49 2.67
C VAL A 37 -6.08 -4.89 2.71
N ASN A 38 -5.34 -5.92 3.12
CA ASN A 38 -5.88 -7.28 3.21
C ASN A 38 -6.80 -7.50 4.44
N LEU A 39 -6.62 -6.71 5.51
CA LEU A 39 -7.41 -6.82 6.74
C LEU A 39 -8.89 -6.48 6.52
N ASN A 40 -9.21 -5.38 5.83
CA ASN A 40 -10.60 -4.97 5.60
C ASN A 40 -11.33 -5.85 4.59
N THR A 41 -10.63 -6.74 3.89
CA THR A 41 -11.24 -7.71 2.97
C THR A 41 -11.27 -9.13 3.56
N GLY A 42 -10.75 -9.30 4.78
CA GLY A 42 -10.68 -10.62 5.41
C GLY A 42 -9.68 -11.57 4.76
N THR A 43 -8.73 -11.05 3.97
CA THR A 43 -7.80 -11.85 3.20
C THR A 43 -6.45 -12.03 3.90
N VAL A 44 -5.73 -13.09 3.56
CA VAL A 44 -4.38 -13.38 4.04
C VAL A 44 -3.39 -12.39 3.42
N ASN A 45 -2.55 -11.79 4.26
CA ASN A 45 -1.39 -11.02 3.82
C ASN A 45 -0.14 -11.91 3.88
N LEU A 46 0.23 -12.52 2.75
CA LEU A 46 1.38 -13.40 2.65
C LEU A 46 2.19 -13.07 1.39
N ASN A 47 3.39 -12.55 1.62
CA ASN A 47 4.39 -12.28 0.60
C ASN A 47 5.64 -13.11 0.91
N LEU A 48 6.03 -14.00 0.00
CA LEU A 48 7.19 -14.86 0.13
C LEU A 48 8.32 -14.35 -0.77
N PRO A 49 9.35 -13.68 -0.21
CA PRO A 49 10.47 -13.17 -1.01
C PRO A 49 11.30 -14.34 -1.56
N LEU A 50 11.54 -14.34 -2.86
CA LEU A 50 12.39 -15.34 -3.52
C LEU A 50 13.85 -14.87 -3.53
N PHE A 51 14.08 -13.64 -3.98
CA PHE A 51 15.38 -13.00 -3.96
C PHE A 51 15.27 -11.47 -4.02
N ASP A 52 16.36 -10.84 -3.62
CA ASP A 52 16.63 -9.41 -3.81
C ASP A 52 18.08 -9.30 -4.35
N ILE A 53 18.26 -8.76 -5.54
CA ILE A 53 19.54 -8.67 -6.26
C ILE A 53 19.84 -7.20 -6.50
N THR A 54 20.92 -6.71 -5.90
CA THR A 54 21.43 -5.37 -6.18
C THR A 54 22.70 -5.45 -7.01
N GLU A 55 22.69 -4.83 -8.19
CA GLU A 55 23.84 -4.68 -9.07
C GLU A 55 24.01 -3.19 -9.42
N GLY A 56 25.10 -2.59 -8.93
CA GLY A 56 25.29 -1.15 -9.03
C GLY A 56 24.18 -0.38 -8.30
N LYS A 57 23.49 0.51 -9.01
CA LYS A 57 22.37 1.32 -8.46
C LYS A 57 20.99 0.73 -8.72
N PHE A 58 20.91 -0.47 -9.29
CA PHE A 58 19.67 -1.15 -9.62
C PHE A 58 19.42 -2.33 -8.69
N THR A 59 18.17 -2.46 -8.26
CA THR A 59 17.73 -3.57 -7.40
C THR A 59 16.55 -4.26 -8.06
N LEU A 60 16.66 -5.58 -8.25
CA LEU A 60 15.59 -6.45 -8.72
C LEU A 60 15.17 -7.39 -7.59
N ASN A 61 13.90 -7.32 -7.21
CA ASN A 61 13.28 -8.26 -6.29
C ASN A 61 12.23 -9.11 -7.02
N ASN A 62 12.07 -10.37 -6.61
CA ASN A 62 10.93 -11.20 -7.01
C ASN A 62 10.33 -11.79 -5.74
N THR A 63 9.02 -11.63 -5.59
CA THR A 63 8.25 -12.04 -4.42
C THR A 63 6.98 -12.73 -4.91
N LEU A 64 6.66 -13.88 -4.32
CA LEU A 64 5.38 -14.55 -4.52
C LEU A 64 4.36 -13.92 -3.59
N ASN A 65 3.25 -13.42 -4.11
CA ASN A 65 2.15 -12.92 -3.29
C ASN A 65 0.97 -13.89 -3.37
N TYR A 66 0.38 -14.19 -2.22
CA TYR A 66 -0.77 -15.08 -2.12
C TYR A 66 -2.06 -14.27 -1.95
N GLU A 67 -3.08 -14.62 -2.73
CA GLU A 67 -4.41 -14.00 -2.71
C GLU A 67 -5.45 -15.00 -2.19
N SER A 68 -5.82 -14.93 -0.91
CA SER A 68 -6.94 -15.73 -0.41
C SER A 68 -8.26 -15.09 -0.81
N ARG A 69 -9.02 -15.73 -1.68
CA ARG A 69 -10.35 -15.28 -2.13
C ARG A 69 -11.26 -16.47 -2.35
N GLY A 70 -12.57 -16.23 -2.43
CA GLY A 70 -13.51 -17.29 -2.81
C GLY A 70 -13.12 -17.93 -4.13
N PHE A 71 -13.34 -19.22 -4.27
CA PHE A 71 -12.95 -19.95 -5.47
C PHE A 71 -13.71 -19.42 -6.68
N VAL A 72 -12.99 -19.05 -7.72
CA VAL A 72 -13.53 -18.52 -8.96
C VAL A 72 -13.27 -19.50 -10.10
N PRO A 73 -14.29 -20.25 -10.58
CA PRO A 73 -14.07 -21.39 -11.48
C PRO A 73 -13.37 -21.08 -12.80
N TYR A 74 -13.69 -19.94 -13.42
CA TYR A 74 -13.20 -19.54 -14.74
C TYR A 74 -11.83 -18.86 -14.72
N ILE A 75 -11.25 -18.57 -13.54
CA ILE A 75 -9.89 -18.01 -13.47
C ILE A 75 -8.87 -19.16 -13.54
N THR A 76 -8.02 -19.08 -14.55
CA THR A 76 -6.89 -19.99 -14.75
C THR A 76 -5.76 -19.72 -13.74
N PRO A 77 -4.96 -20.73 -13.37
CA PRO A 77 -3.74 -20.52 -12.60
C PRO A 77 -2.75 -19.58 -13.31
N ALA A 78 -2.08 -18.71 -12.54
CA ALA A 78 -0.96 -17.92 -13.05
C ALA A 78 0.27 -18.82 -13.31
N TYR A 79 1.36 -18.24 -13.83
CA TYR A 79 2.66 -18.94 -13.95
C TYR A 79 3.17 -19.58 -12.66
N VAL A 80 2.65 -19.14 -11.50
CA VAL A 80 3.04 -19.62 -10.17
C VAL A 80 1.92 -20.37 -9.44
N GLY A 81 0.90 -20.83 -10.17
CA GLY A 81 -0.20 -21.65 -9.63
C GLY A 81 -1.44 -20.84 -9.24
N LEU A 82 -2.51 -21.54 -8.87
CA LEU A 82 -3.77 -20.91 -8.45
C LEU A 82 -3.58 -20.07 -7.18
N ASN A 83 -4.21 -18.88 -7.14
CA ASN A 83 -4.18 -17.92 -6.04
C ASN A 83 -2.79 -17.36 -5.68
N TRP A 84 -1.75 -17.69 -6.45
CA TRP A 84 -0.43 -17.09 -6.35
C TRP A 84 -0.19 -16.17 -7.53
N ASN A 85 0.50 -15.05 -7.29
CA ASN A 85 0.96 -14.14 -8.32
C ASN A 85 2.43 -13.77 -8.09
N MET A 86 3.09 -13.33 -9.15
CA MET A 86 4.45 -12.81 -9.09
C MET A 86 4.68 -11.78 -10.19
N ILE A 87 5.20 -10.62 -9.81
CA ILE A 87 5.69 -9.63 -10.76
C ILE A 87 7.17 -9.90 -10.95
N GLN A 88 7.52 -10.46 -12.11
CA GLN A 88 8.91 -10.86 -12.38
C GLN A 88 9.80 -9.66 -12.73
N PHE A 89 9.23 -8.65 -13.39
CA PHE A 89 9.95 -7.44 -13.80
C PHE A 89 9.04 -6.21 -13.84
N GLY A 90 8.01 -6.22 -14.69
CA GLY A 90 7.01 -5.15 -14.72
C GLY A 90 5.99 -5.35 -15.84
N LYS A 91 4.77 -4.86 -15.64
CA LYS A 91 3.67 -5.02 -16.60
C LYS A 91 2.72 -3.81 -16.57
N ILE A 92 2.18 -3.49 -17.74
CA ILE A 92 1.02 -2.60 -17.91
C ILE A 92 -0.13 -3.46 -18.44
N THR A 93 -1.31 -3.41 -17.83
CA THR A 93 -2.53 -4.08 -18.32
C THR A 93 -3.65 -3.07 -18.53
N ARG A 94 -4.35 -3.18 -19.65
CA ARG A 94 -5.47 -2.30 -19.99
C ARG A 94 -6.77 -2.88 -19.47
N GLU A 95 -7.57 -2.05 -18.83
CA GLU A 95 -9.00 -2.22 -18.64
C GLU A 95 -9.67 -1.33 -19.68
N SER A 96 -10.25 -1.93 -20.74
CA SER A 96 -10.99 -1.11 -21.70
C SER A 96 -12.41 -0.85 -21.20
N ARG A 97 -12.77 0.42 -21.19
CA ARG A 97 -14.03 0.96 -20.65
C ARG A 97 -14.95 1.48 -21.75
N ARG A 98 -14.61 1.16 -23.00
CA ARG A 98 -15.41 1.50 -24.17
C ARG A 98 -16.58 0.56 -24.33
N ILE A 99 -17.61 1.08 -24.98
CA ILE A 99 -18.70 0.29 -25.54
C ILE A 99 -18.11 -0.59 -26.64
N ASP A 100 -17.72 -1.79 -26.22
CA ASP A 100 -17.64 -3.00 -27.01
C ASP A 100 -16.74 -2.97 -28.28
N LEU A 101 -15.46 -3.35 -28.08
CA LEU A 101 -14.55 -3.79 -29.16
C LEU A 101 -15.04 -5.08 -29.87
N THR A 102 -16.18 -5.66 -29.46
CA THR A 102 -16.72 -6.91 -29.98
C THR A 102 -18.11 -6.82 -30.64
N THR A 103 -18.57 -5.61 -31.00
CA THR A 103 -19.61 -5.32 -32.03
C THR A 103 -21.07 -5.79 -31.76
N THR A 104 -21.42 -6.18 -30.55
CA THR A 104 -22.77 -6.60 -30.13
C THR A 104 -23.86 -5.54 -30.45
N ASN A 105 -23.53 -4.25 -30.31
CA ASN A 105 -24.48 -3.14 -30.45
C ASN A 105 -25.13 -2.94 -31.82
N GLN A 106 -24.50 -3.37 -32.92
CA GLN A 106 -25.03 -3.14 -34.27
C GLN A 106 -25.82 -4.33 -34.82
N ILE A 107 -25.54 -5.54 -34.35
CA ILE A 107 -26.28 -6.75 -34.70
C ILE A 107 -27.72 -6.63 -34.19
N ASN A 108 -27.92 -6.26 -32.92
CA ASN A 108 -29.25 -6.07 -32.32
C ASN A 108 -30.06 -4.96 -33.01
N ARG A 109 -29.38 -3.95 -33.59
CA ARG A 109 -30.04 -2.86 -34.30
C ARG A 109 -30.57 -3.27 -35.69
N GLN A 110 -29.90 -4.20 -36.38
CA GLN A 110 -30.39 -4.76 -37.65
C GLN A 110 -31.58 -5.71 -37.45
N VAL A 111 -31.60 -6.44 -36.33
CA VAL A 111 -32.69 -7.37 -35.99
C VAL A 111 -33.99 -6.62 -35.71
N SER A 112 -33.95 -5.52 -34.93
CA SER A 112 -35.16 -4.77 -34.56
C SER A 112 -35.83 -4.03 -35.73
N THR A 113 -35.08 -3.61 -36.75
CA THR A 113 -35.63 -2.95 -37.95
C THR A 113 -36.22 -3.92 -38.97
N SER A 114 -35.84 -5.21 -38.90
CA SER A 114 -36.27 -6.25 -39.85
C SER A 114 -37.59 -6.93 -39.43
N ALA A 115 -37.96 -6.84 -38.15
CA ALA A 115 -39.25 -7.33 -37.65
C ALA A 115 -40.46 -6.50 -38.14
N THR A 116 -40.23 -5.31 -38.73
CA THR A 116 -41.28 -4.53 -39.37
C THR A 116 -41.59 -5.07 -40.77
N ARG A 117 -42.60 -5.96 -40.84
CA ARG A 117 -43.33 -6.39 -42.05
C ARG A 117 -42.58 -7.32 -43.01
N GLY A 118 -42.56 -8.62 -42.71
CA GLY A 118 -42.64 -9.73 -43.68
C GLY A 118 -41.90 -9.58 -45.02
N SER A 119 -40.77 -8.89 -45.06
CA SER A 119 -40.05 -8.56 -46.29
C SER A 119 -38.73 -9.31 -46.26
N SER A 120 -38.67 -10.30 -47.15
CA SER A 120 -37.49 -10.92 -47.75
C SER A 120 -36.13 -10.44 -47.24
N ILE A 121 -35.45 -11.39 -46.62
CA ILE A 121 -34.06 -11.42 -46.18
C ILE A 121 -33.14 -10.90 -47.30
N LEU A 122 -32.51 -9.74 -47.06
CA LEU A 122 -31.41 -9.06 -47.82
C LEU A 122 -31.76 -8.62 -49.26
N PRO A 123 -31.50 -7.36 -49.69
CA PRO A 123 -30.15 -6.76 -49.70
C PRO A 123 -30.10 -5.22 -49.49
N ASN A 124 -28.89 -4.65 -49.39
CA ASN A 124 -28.59 -3.21 -49.60
C ASN A 124 -28.79 -2.15 -48.50
N TYR A 125 -28.46 -2.46 -47.24
CA TYR A 125 -28.02 -1.41 -46.28
C TYR A 125 -26.48 -1.29 -46.18
N ALA A 126 -25.81 -1.32 -47.33
CA ALA A 126 -24.40 -0.97 -47.47
C ALA A 126 -24.16 0.55 -47.63
N ALA A 127 -25.19 1.40 -47.59
CA ALA A 127 -25.11 2.80 -48.04
C ALA A 127 -25.40 3.88 -46.99
N VAL A 128 -25.71 3.55 -45.73
CA VAL A 128 -25.71 4.53 -44.64
C VAL A 128 -24.55 4.19 -43.72
N GLY A 129 -23.45 4.94 -43.87
CA GLY A 129 -22.15 4.69 -43.24
C GLY A 129 -22.18 4.64 -41.71
N MET A 130 -22.61 3.51 -41.15
CA MET A 130 -22.41 3.17 -39.76
C MET A 130 -20.96 2.71 -39.60
N GLN A 131 -20.06 3.68 -39.40
CA GLN A 131 -18.63 3.42 -39.22
C GLN A 131 -18.40 2.66 -37.91
N TYR A 132 -17.91 1.44 -38.03
CA TYR A 132 -17.44 0.59 -36.93
C TYR A 132 -16.28 1.27 -36.18
N GLU A 133 -16.12 1.02 -34.88
CA GLU A 133 -14.81 1.16 -34.24
C GLU A 133 -13.92 0.01 -34.75
N LYS A 134 -13.51 0.12 -36.02
CA LYS A 134 -12.66 -0.84 -36.70
C LYS A 134 -11.28 -0.89 -36.05
N TYR A 135 -10.92 0.12 -35.27
CA TYR A 135 -9.56 0.35 -34.82
C TYR A 135 -9.46 0.37 -33.30
N ASP A 136 -8.38 -0.23 -32.80
CA ASP A 136 -7.97 -0.15 -31.40
C ASP A 136 -7.33 1.24 -31.13
N CYS A 137 -8.13 2.29 -31.20
CA CYS A 137 -7.70 3.67 -30.96
C CYS A 137 -7.28 3.87 -29.49
N LEU A 138 -6.42 4.84 -29.19
CA LEU A 138 -6.19 5.30 -27.81
C LEU A 138 -7.21 6.34 -27.33
N THR A 139 -7.71 7.13 -28.28
CA THR A 139 -8.54 8.31 -28.04
C THR A 139 -9.85 8.20 -28.82
N THR A 140 -10.97 8.13 -28.10
CA THR A 140 -12.28 8.45 -28.66
C THR A 140 -12.49 9.95 -28.43
N SER A 141 -12.08 10.80 -29.36
CA SER A 141 -12.31 12.25 -29.15
C SER A 141 -13.79 12.57 -29.27
N PHE A 142 -14.34 13.05 -28.16
CA PHE A 142 -15.62 13.74 -28.13
C PHE A 142 -15.33 15.22 -28.40
N ASP A 143 -15.75 15.74 -29.56
CA ASP A 143 -15.52 17.14 -29.93
C ASP A 143 -16.48 18.04 -29.14
N ILE A 144 -16.03 18.49 -27.97
CA ILE A 144 -16.79 19.39 -27.09
C ILE A 144 -17.17 20.69 -27.82
N GLY A 145 -16.36 21.15 -28.77
CA GLY A 145 -16.61 22.37 -29.55
C GLY A 145 -17.73 22.26 -30.60
N LYS A 146 -18.20 21.04 -30.87
CA LYS A 146 -19.29 20.75 -31.84
C LYS A 146 -20.54 20.17 -31.18
N LEU A 147 -20.78 20.49 -29.91
CA LEU A 147 -22.10 20.40 -29.30
C LEU A 147 -23.05 21.40 -29.97
N GLU A 148 -23.35 21.20 -31.25
CA GLU A 148 -24.61 21.70 -31.81
C GLU A 148 -25.70 20.93 -31.08
N ILE A 149 -26.33 21.63 -30.15
CA ILE A 149 -27.53 21.21 -29.43
C ILE A 149 -28.45 20.53 -30.45
N TYR A 150 -28.77 19.25 -30.21
CA TYR A 150 -29.75 18.45 -30.94
C TYR A 150 -30.96 19.31 -31.33
N ASN A 151 -30.92 19.90 -32.51
CA ASN A 151 -32.09 20.49 -33.12
C ASN A 151 -32.72 19.35 -33.89
N ILE A 152 -33.85 18.84 -33.38
CA ILE A 152 -34.57 17.65 -33.86
C ILE A 152 -34.93 17.70 -35.37
N SER A 153 -34.71 18.82 -36.04
CA SER A 153 -34.88 19.03 -37.48
C SER A 153 -33.64 18.72 -38.34
N ALA A 154 -32.44 18.50 -37.78
CA ALA A 154 -31.21 18.27 -38.55
C ALA A 154 -30.58 16.90 -38.24
N VAL A 155 -31.18 15.81 -38.74
CA VAL A 155 -30.67 14.43 -38.58
C VAL A 155 -29.50 14.13 -39.54
N GLY A 156 -28.53 15.03 -39.66
CA GLY A 156 -27.39 14.83 -40.55
C GLY A 156 -26.14 15.63 -40.15
N ASN A 157 -25.05 14.92 -39.88
CA ASN A 157 -23.65 15.38 -39.90
C ASN A 157 -22.99 16.00 -38.65
N SER A 158 -23.43 15.69 -37.43
CA SER A 158 -22.71 16.09 -36.20
C SER A 158 -22.37 14.91 -35.28
N ALA A 159 -21.77 13.85 -35.83
CA ALA A 159 -21.22 12.74 -35.05
C ALA A 159 -19.83 13.11 -34.47
N PRO A 160 -19.51 12.71 -33.22
CA PRO A 160 -18.16 12.89 -32.67
C PRO A 160 -17.12 12.21 -33.56
N LYS A 161 -15.98 12.87 -33.75
CA LYS A 161 -14.88 12.34 -34.56
C LYS A 161 -13.80 11.82 -33.64
N SER A 162 -13.39 10.56 -33.72
CA SER A 162 -12.16 10.09 -33.08
C SER A 162 -10.94 10.62 -33.85
N LYS A 163 -10.03 11.27 -33.12
CA LYS A 163 -8.75 11.78 -33.61
C LYS A 163 -7.68 10.82 -33.16
N VAL A 164 -6.86 10.40 -34.11
CA VAL A 164 -5.62 9.66 -33.86
C VAL A 164 -4.55 10.66 -33.41
N PRO A 165 -3.75 10.38 -32.37
CA PRO A 165 -2.54 11.14 -32.11
C PRO A 165 -1.64 11.11 -33.35
N ASN A 166 -1.22 12.28 -33.85
CA ASN A 166 -0.31 12.42 -35.00
C ASN A 166 -0.80 11.95 -36.38
N SER A 167 -2.11 11.82 -36.62
CA SER A 167 -2.65 11.61 -37.98
C SER A 167 -3.52 12.78 -38.43
N SER A 168 -3.51 13.09 -39.73
CA SER A 168 -4.45 14.04 -40.36
C SER A 168 -5.86 13.46 -40.56
N GLU A 169 -6.05 12.15 -40.31
CA GLU A 169 -7.31 11.45 -40.52
C GLU A 169 -8.22 11.56 -39.28
N SER A 170 -9.51 11.81 -39.52
CA SER A 170 -10.55 11.86 -38.49
C SER A 170 -11.65 10.86 -38.85
N TYR A 171 -11.97 9.95 -37.94
CA TYR A 171 -13.01 8.93 -38.14
C TYR A 171 -14.30 9.34 -37.43
N THR A 172 -15.46 9.15 -38.04
CA THR A 172 -16.76 9.50 -37.41
C THR A 172 -17.27 8.31 -36.61
N ALA A 173 -17.30 8.42 -35.28
CA ALA A 173 -17.90 7.43 -34.40
C ALA A 173 -19.27 7.96 -33.94
N ASN A 174 -20.35 7.19 -34.11
CA ASN A 174 -21.63 7.51 -33.48
C ASN A 174 -21.61 7.04 -32.02
N GLN A 175 -20.70 7.59 -31.21
CA GLN A 175 -20.60 7.31 -29.79
C GLN A 175 -21.29 8.39 -28.98
N ASN A 176 -22.24 7.95 -28.18
CA ASN A 176 -23.11 8.79 -27.39
C ASN A 176 -22.61 8.89 -25.93
N SER A 177 -21.93 7.87 -25.38
CA SER A 177 -21.28 7.89 -24.05
C SER A 177 -19.75 7.77 -24.16
N PHE A 178 -18.99 8.35 -23.22
CA PHE A 178 -17.51 8.40 -23.21
C PHE A 178 -16.92 8.14 -21.82
N GLU A 179 -16.02 7.15 -21.72
CA GLU A 179 -15.13 6.93 -20.58
C GLU A 179 -13.77 6.40 -21.09
N PRO A 180 -12.62 6.96 -20.68
CA PRO A 180 -11.31 6.53 -21.15
C PRO A 180 -10.92 5.16 -20.57
N ASP A 181 -10.11 4.42 -21.31
CA ASP A 181 -9.52 3.17 -20.85
C ASP A 181 -8.49 3.44 -19.73
N LYS A 182 -8.40 2.51 -18.78
CA LYS A 182 -7.40 2.55 -17.70
C LYS A 182 -6.27 1.59 -17.98
N PHE A 183 -5.04 2.09 -17.91
CA PHE A 183 -3.81 1.33 -18.07
C PHE A 183 -3.15 1.17 -16.70
N TYR A 184 -3.44 0.05 -16.05
CA TYR A 184 -2.90 -0.30 -14.74
C TYR A 184 -1.46 -0.76 -14.88
N PHE A 185 -0.58 -0.31 -14.01
CA PHE A 185 0.83 -0.68 -14.02
C PHE A 185 1.30 -1.14 -12.64
N ASP A 186 2.23 -2.09 -12.66
CA ASP A 186 3.00 -2.49 -11.49
C ASP A 186 4.41 -2.89 -11.95
N PHE A 187 5.41 -2.11 -11.53
CA PHE A 187 6.82 -2.30 -11.89
C PHE A 187 7.74 -1.57 -10.90
N MET A 188 8.84 -2.19 -10.49
CA MET A 188 9.91 -1.55 -9.70
C MET A 188 9.44 -0.77 -8.45
N GLY A 189 8.35 -1.21 -7.82
CA GLY A 189 7.74 -0.54 -6.65
C GLY A 189 6.80 0.63 -6.98
N TYR A 190 6.60 0.94 -8.26
CA TYR A 190 5.59 1.86 -8.75
C TYR A 190 4.30 1.12 -9.09
N LYS A 191 3.19 1.63 -8.57
CA LYS A 191 1.88 1.00 -8.73
C LYS A 191 0.80 2.05 -8.88
N GLY A 192 -0.06 1.86 -9.87
CA GLY A 192 -1.07 2.84 -10.20
C GLY A 192 -1.73 2.56 -11.54
N TYR A 193 -2.30 3.60 -12.13
CA TYR A 193 -2.84 3.54 -13.48
C TYR A 193 -2.67 4.88 -14.17
N PHE A 194 -2.69 4.88 -15.50
CA PHE A 194 -2.90 6.10 -16.26
C PHE A 194 -4.09 5.95 -17.19
N ILE A 195 -4.69 7.07 -17.54
CA ILE A 195 -5.68 7.17 -18.60
C ILE A 195 -5.13 8.07 -19.69
N ILE A 196 -5.68 7.96 -20.88
CA ILE A 196 -5.41 8.91 -21.97
C ILE A 196 -6.70 9.68 -22.18
N ASP A 197 -6.62 11.00 -21.97
CA ASP A 197 -7.79 11.86 -22.14
C ASP A 197 -8.16 12.04 -23.62
N ASN A 198 -9.22 12.79 -23.88
CA ASN A 198 -9.71 13.08 -25.23
C ASN A 198 -8.78 13.99 -26.06
N ASP A 199 -7.84 14.70 -25.43
CA ASP A 199 -6.79 15.49 -26.09
C ASP A 199 -5.53 14.64 -26.37
N GLY A 200 -5.55 13.34 -26.03
CA GLY A 200 -4.43 12.43 -26.18
C GLY A 200 -3.34 12.61 -25.12
N ARG A 201 -3.63 13.31 -24.02
CA ARG A 201 -2.68 13.52 -22.91
C ARG A 201 -2.83 12.40 -21.88
N PRO A 202 -1.73 11.71 -21.54
CA PRO A 202 -1.73 10.78 -20.43
C PRO A 202 -1.88 11.50 -19.08
N ILE A 203 -2.75 11.00 -18.22
CA ILE A 203 -2.93 11.47 -16.83
C ILE A 203 -2.69 10.29 -15.91
N VAL A 204 -1.78 10.43 -14.94
CA VAL A 204 -1.28 9.33 -14.12
C VAL A 204 -1.75 9.44 -12.68
N TYR A 205 -2.31 8.35 -12.16
CA TYR A 205 -2.50 8.09 -10.75
C TYR A 205 -1.32 7.26 -10.22
N CYS A 206 -0.58 7.80 -9.25
CA CYS A 206 0.48 7.09 -8.53
C CYS A 206 0.65 7.74 -7.15
N GLU A 207 0.60 6.95 -6.07
CA GLU A 207 0.69 7.50 -4.70
C GLU A 207 2.13 7.86 -4.29
N ASN A 208 3.15 7.30 -4.96
CA ASN A 208 4.54 7.40 -4.51
C ASN A 208 5.52 7.96 -5.55
N ALA A 209 5.05 8.41 -6.73
CA ALA A 209 5.92 8.96 -7.77
C ALA A 209 5.18 9.91 -8.73
N VAL A 210 5.95 10.78 -9.39
CA VAL A 210 5.48 11.50 -10.58
C VAL A 210 6.02 10.77 -11.80
N LEU A 211 5.12 10.13 -12.55
CA LEU A 211 5.49 9.40 -13.77
C LEU A 211 5.05 10.20 -15.00
N LYS A 212 5.92 10.23 -16.02
CA LYS A 212 5.59 10.74 -17.35
C LYS A 212 5.40 9.57 -18.31
N VAL A 213 4.26 9.55 -19.00
CA VAL A 213 3.93 8.52 -20.00
C VAL A 213 4.15 9.09 -21.40
N ASP A 214 4.82 8.32 -22.24
CA ASP A 214 5.04 8.58 -23.66
C ASP A 214 4.44 7.43 -24.48
N ILE A 215 3.45 7.79 -25.30
CA ILE A 215 2.66 6.91 -26.17
C ILE A 215 2.98 7.11 -27.66
N THR A 216 4.11 7.77 -27.99
CA THR A 216 4.49 8.07 -29.38
C THR A 216 4.59 6.82 -30.25
N ASN A 217 5.03 5.70 -29.67
CA ASN A 217 5.18 4.40 -30.35
C ASN A 217 4.01 3.45 -30.11
N TYR A 218 2.84 3.94 -29.70
CA TYR A 218 1.67 3.09 -29.56
C TYR A 218 1.14 2.69 -30.94
N GLY A 219 1.04 1.39 -31.18
CA GLY A 219 0.57 0.78 -32.41
C GLY A 219 -0.94 0.87 -32.56
N PHE A 220 -1.37 1.56 -33.61
CA PHE A 220 -2.76 1.56 -34.06
C PHE A 220 -2.98 0.38 -35.01
N HIS A 221 -4.03 -0.39 -34.81
CA HIS A 221 -4.39 -1.45 -35.73
C HIS A 221 -5.89 -1.60 -35.82
N ASN A 222 -6.34 -2.14 -36.95
CA ASN A 222 -7.70 -2.59 -37.09
C ASN A 222 -7.88 -3.91 -36.35
N ILE A 223 -8.87 -4.01 -35.46
CA ILE A 223 -9.13 -5.19 -34.61
C ILE A 223 -9.56 -6.44 -35.41
N PHE A 224 -9.87 -6.30 -36.70
CA PHE A 224 -10.14 -7.38 -37.65
C PHE A 224 -8.90 -7.74 -38.51
N GLU A 225 -7.85 -6.92 -38.49
CA GLU A 225 -6.58 -7.11 -39.22
C GLU A 225 -5.41 -7.37 -38.27
N ASN A 226 -4.24 -7.76 -38.80
CA ASN A 226 -3.04 -8.05 -38.01
C ASN A 226 -2.70 -6.95 -37.00
N ILE A 227 -2.25 -7.36 -35.81
CA ILE A 227 -1.88 -6.42 -34.74
C ILE A 227 -0.61 -5.66 -35.11
N THR A 228 -0.65 -4.35 -34.90
CA THR A 228 0.52 -3.50 -34.81
C THR A 228 1.05 -3.54 -33.37
N PHE A 229 2.31 -3.92 -33.19
CA PHE A 229 2.87 -4.08 -31.84
C PHE A 229 3.17 -2.71 -31.20
N SER A 230 2.36 -2.36 -30.20
CA SER A 230 2.45 -1.09 -29.48
C SER A 230 3.55 -1.10 -28.42
N GLU A 231 4.25 0.03 -28.28
CA GLU A 231 5.19 0.30 -27.19
C GLU A 231 4.71 1.49 -26.34
N ILE A 232 4.86 1.37 -25.02
CA ILE A 232 4.57 2.43 -24.05
C ILE A 232 5.86 2.70 -23.26
N LYS A 233 6.27 3.97 -23.15
CA LYS A 233 7.43 4.37 -22.36
C LYS A 233 7.01 5.18 -21.14
N LEU A 234 7.48 4.80 -19.97
CA LEU A 234 7.31 5.56 -18.72
C LEU A 234 8.66 6.15 -18.30
N MET A 235 8.64 7.32 -17.67
CA MET A 235 9.80 7.93 -17.02
C MET A 235 9.44 8.24 -15.58
N ASP A 236 10.28 7.86 -14.63
CA ASP A 236 10.06 8.12 -13.20
C ASP A 236 10.58 9.48 -12.74
N ASP A 237 10.36 9.77 -11.47
CA ASP A 237 10.76 10.97 -10.74
C ASP A 237 12.28 11.09 -10.49
N LYS A 238 13.05 10.08 -10.92
CA LYS A 238 14.51 9.95 -10.80
C LYS A 238 15.21 10.03 -12.15
N GLY A 239 14.46 10.14 -13.25
CA GLY A 239 14.96 10.22 -14.62
C GLY A 239 15.21 8.86 -15.29
N ASN A 240 14.82 7.74 -14.66
CA ASN A 240 14.90 6.41 -15.28
C ASN A 240 13.79 6.24 -16.32
N GLN A 241 14.07 5.48 -17.39
CA GLN A 241 13.14 5.22 -18.49
C GLN A 241 12.79 3.74 -18.56
N PHE A 242 11.52 3.41 -18.74
CA PHE A 242 10.96 2.07 -18.73
C PHE A 242 10.18 1.84 -20.03
N PHE A 243 10.52 0.80 -20.79
CA PHE A 243 9.95 0.51 -22.11
C PHE A 243 9.14 -0.78 -22.06
N PHE A 244 7.84 -0.69 -22.35
CA PHE A 244 6.90 -1.80 -22.29
C PHE A 244 6.39 -2.17 -23.68
N GLY A 245 6.40 -3.46 -24.02
CA GLY A 245 5.90 -3.98 -25.30
C GLY A 245 6.78 -3.64 -26.52
N GLY A 246 6.16 -3.39 -27.66
CA GLY A 246 6.82 -3.06 -28.93
C GLY A 246 7.16 -4.25 -29.84
N ASP A 247 6.91 -5.48 -29.39
CA ASP A 247 7.05 -6.68 -30.22
C ASP A 247 6.05 -7.76 -29.75
N LYS A 248 5.74 -8.75 -30.61
CA LYS A 248 4.77 -9.80 -30.27
C LYS A 248 5.10 -10.60 -29.01
N ASN A 249 6.36 -10.76 -28.62
CA ASN A 249 6.74 -11.64 -27.51
C ASN A 249 6.55 -10.94 -26.15
N THR A 250 6.57 -9.61 -26.12
CA THR A 250 6.39 -8.76 -24.94
C THR A 250 4.93 -8.34 -24.69
N LEU A 251 4.01 -8.76 -25.55
CA LEU A 251 2.59 -8.42 -25.47
C LEU A 251 1.73 -9.63 -25.06
N ASP A 252 0.73 -9.36 -24.23
CA ASP A 252 -0.43 -10.25 -24.08
C ASP A 252 -1.48 -9.84 -25.11
N ILE A 253 -1.84 -10.77 -25.99
CA ILE A 253 -2.70 -10.50 -27.14
C ILE A 253 -3.91 -11.41 -27.06
N SER A 254 -5.09 -10.80 -27.05
CA SER A 254 -6.37 -11.51 -26.99
C SER A 254 -7.02 -11.60 -28.36
N PHE A 255 -7.43 -12.81 -28.72
CA PHE A 255 -8.19 -13.13 -29.93
C PHE A 255 -9.58 -13.59 -29.49
N SER A 256 -10.58 -12.78 -29.78
CA SER A 256 -11.95 -13.01 -29.32
C SER A 256 -12.81 -13.56 -30.46
N PHE A 257 -13.59 -14.58 -30.14
CA PHE A 257 -14.67 -15.11 -30.96
C PHE A 257 -15.99 -14.80 -30.26
N ASN A 258 -16.76 -13.91 -30.87
CA ASN A 258 -18.01 -13.43 -30.31
C ASN A 258 -19.15 -14.03 -31.11
N THR A 259 -20.14 -14.55 -30.40
CA THR A 259 -21.40 -15.04 -30.96
C THR A 259 -22.51 -14.29 -30.25
N VAL A 260 -23.37 -13.65 -31.04
CA VAL A 260 -24.57 -12.97 -30.58
C VAL A 260 -25.75 -13.72 -31.16
N GLU A 261 -26.48 -14.41 -30.31
CA GLU A 261 -27.70 -15.12 -30.62
C GLU A 261 -28.88 -14.26 -30.21
N TYR A 262 -29.97 -14.36 -30.95
CA TYR A 262 -31.21 -13.69 -30.59
C TYR A 262 -32.42 -14.54 -30.92
N GLU A 263 -33.46 -14.39 -30.13
CA GLU A 263 -34.80 -14.89 -30.44
C GLU A 263 -35.83 -13.78 -30.22
N SER A 264 -36.72 -13.63 -31.20
CA SER A 264 -37.87 -12.75 -31.14
C SER A 264 -39.15 -13.56 -31.25
N TRP A 265 -40.18 -13.24 -30.48
CA TRP A 265 -41.51 -13.81 -30.64
C TRP A 265 -42.51 -12.74 -31.09
N ASP A 266 -43.19 -12.99 -32.21
CA ASP A 266 -44.28 -12.17 -32.72
C ASP A 266 -45.59 -12.99 -32.77
N PRO A 267 -46.74 -12.46 -32.28
CA PRO A 267 -48.02 -13.20 -32.28
C PRO A 267 -48.55 -13.57 -33.67
N GLU A 268 -48.16 -12.84 -34.71
CA GLU A 268 -48.66 -12.94 -36.08
C GLU A 268 -47.74 -13.81 -36.97
N PHE A 269 -46.44 -13.90 -36.65
CA PHE A 269 -45.43 -14.61 -37.45
C PHE A 269 -44.75 -15.78 -36.74
N GLY A 270 -44.97 -15.98 -35.44
CA GLY A 270 -44.33 -17.03 -34.64
C GLY A 270 -42.90 -16.66 -34.19
N PRO A 271 -42.17 -17.61 -33.57
CA PRO A 271 -40.79 -17.38 -33.12
C PRO A 271 -39.83 -17.25 -34.31
N TYR A 272 -38.92 -16.27 -34.25
CA TYR A 272 -37.81 -16.09 -35.18
C TYR A 272 -36.50 -16.00 -34.40
N SER A 273 -35.50 -16.75 -34.84
CA SER A 273 -34.18 -16.73 -34.21
C SER A 273 -33.04 -16.62 -35.22
N GLY A 274 -31.91 -16.11 -34.76
CA GLY A 274 -30.69 -16.03 -35.56
C GLY A 274 -29.45 -15.80 -34.72
N ALA A 275 -28.30 -15.90 -35.36
CA ALA A 275 -27.00 -15.64 -34.74
C ALA A 275 -26.11 -14.80 -35.66
N ALA A 276 -25.22 -14.01 -35.04
CA ALA A 276 -24.16 -13.29 -35.71
C ALA A 276 -22.83 -13.57 -35.01
N LYS A 277 -21.77 -13.73 -35.79
CA LYS A 277 -20.44 -14.14 -35.29
C LYS A 277 -19.39 -13.14 -35.71
N THR A 278 -18.44 -12.82 -34.84
CA THR A 278 -17.30 -11.94 -35.17
C THR A 278 -15.99 -12.41 -34.53
N LYS A 279 -14.88 -12.20 -35.24
CA LYS A 279 -13.52 -12.47 -34.77
C LYS A 279 -12.77 -11.16 -34.63
N THR A 280 -12.28 -10.84 -33.44
CA THR A 280 -11.52 -9.60 -33.17
C THR A 280 -10.23 -9.91 -32.43
N ASN A 281 -9.32 -8.94 -32.38
CA ASN A 281 -8.21 -8.99 -31.44
C ASN A 281 -7.80 -7.60 -30.94
N TYR A 282 -7.08 -7.62 -29.82
CA TYR A 282 -6.59 -6.43 -29.14
C TYR A 282 -5.42 -6.79 -28.22
N ILE A 283 -4.66 -5.77 -27.81
CA ILE A 283 -3.58 -5.92 -26.83
C ILE A 283 -4.15 -5.73 -25.43
N ASP A 284 -3.98 -6.74 -24.59
CA ASP A 284 -4.39 -6.70 -23.18
C ASP A 284 -3.30 -6.12 -22.28
N SER A 285 -2.04 -6.43 -22.56
CA SER A 285 -0.94 -6.05 -21.68
C SER A 285 0.40 -5.88 -22.40
N TRP A 286 1.23 -5.01 -21.82
CA TRP A 286 2.60 -4.71 -22.24
C TRP A 286 3.56 -5.08 -21.11
N SER A 287 4.46 -6.03 -21.38
CA SER A 287 5.49 -6.42 -20.42
C SER A 287 6.72 -5.52 -20.55
N LEU A 288 7.37 -5.21 -19.44
CA LEU A 288 8.58 -4.39 -19.39
C LEU A 288 9.73 -5.13 -20.09
N LYS A 289 10.30 -4.55 -21.15
CA LYS A 289 11.42 -5.17 -21.88
C LYS A 289 12.77 -4.52 -21.64
N LYS A 290 12.78 -3.24 -21.25
CA LYS A 290 14.02 -2.47 -21.12
C LYS A 290 13.88 -1.37 -20.08
N ILE A 291 14.94 -1.16 -19.32
CA ILE A 291 15.13 -0.01 -18.44
C ILE A 291 16.42 0.70 -18.82
N ILE A 292 16.40 2.02 -18.90
CA ILE A 292 17.59 2.86 -18.99
C ILE A 292 17.63 3.69 -17.70
N LEU A 293 18.64 3.46 -16.87
CA LEU A 293 18.81 4.22 -15.63
C LEU A 293 19.31 5.64 -15.92
N ASN A 294 19.20 6.53 -14.93
CA ASN A 294 19.77 7.89 -15.01
C ASN A 294 21.29 7.88 -15.26
N ASP A 295 22.02 6.83 -14.90
CA ASP A 295 23.46 6.69 -15.22
C ASP A 295 23.73 6.13 -16.64
N GLY A 296 22.69 5.93 -17.45
CA GLY A 296 22.79 5.38 -18.80
C GLY A 296 22.90 3.85 -18.86
N SER A 297 22.98 3.15 -17.72
CA SER A 297 23.01 1.69 -17.68
C SER A 297 21.71 1.11 -18.22
N GLU A 298 21.83 0.09 -19.06
CA GLU A 298 20.68 -0.63 -19.61
C GLU A 298 20.44 -1.95 -18.88
N ILE A 299 19.19 -2.20 -18.53
CA ILE A 299 18.68 -3.49 -18.08
C ILE A 299 17.73 -4.00 -19.15
N ASN A 300 17.95 -5.21 -19.65
CA ASN A 300 17.17 -5.78 -20.74
C ASN A 300 16.51 -7.09 -20.29
N ALA A 301 15.22 -7.24 -20.59
CA ALA A 301 14.46 -8.45 -20.39
C ALA A 301 14.15 -9.11 -21.73
N TYR A 302 14.33 -10.42 -21.80
CA TYR A 302 14.14 -11.24 -22.98
C TYR A 302 12.94 -12.16 -22.78
N TYR A 303 12.09 -12.27 -23.79
CA TYR A 303 10.85 -13.04 -23.76
C TYR A 303 10.91 -14.18 -24.77
N GLN A 304 10.27 -15.30 -24.47
CA GLN A 304 10.27 -16.48 -25.33
C GLN A 304 9.61 -16.18 -26.67
N ALA A 305 10.27 -16.60 -27.76
CA ALA A 305 9.75 -16.42 -29.11
C ALA A 305 8.53 -17.31 -29.37
N SER A 306 7.47 -16.72 -29.92
CA SER A 306 6.27 -17.44 -30.35
C SER A 306 5.99 -17.20 -31.83
N ASP A 307 5.44 -18.19 -32.53
CA ASP A 307 4.96 -18.03 -33.90
C ASP A 307 3.48 -17.61 -33.89
N LEU A 308 3.23 -16.34 -34.21
CA LEU A 308 1.88 -15.76 -34.21
C LEU A 308 1.08 -16.12 -35.47
N THR A 309 1.70 -16.73 -36.50
CA THR A 309 1.01 -17.06 -37.75
C THR A 309 -0.17 -18.00 -37.52
N VAL A 310 -0.06 -18.93 -36.56
CA VAL A 310 -1.15 -19.86 -36.17
C VAL A 310 -2.41 -19.12 -35.69
N LEU A 311 -2.24 -17.98 -35.01
CA LEU A 311 -3.34 -17.14 -34.53
C LEU A 311 -3.82 -16.13 -35.59
N ASN A 312 -2.93 -15.66 -36.47
CA ASN A 312 -3.32 -14.79 -37.57
C ASN A 312 -4.13 -15.54 -38.64
N ASN A 313 -3.78 -16.79 -38.95
CA ASN A 313 -4.48 -17.63 -39.93
C ASN A 313 -5.93 -17.91 -39.51
N TYR A 314 -6.19 -18.03 -38.21
CA TYR A 314 -7.55 -18.15 -37.66
C TYR A 314 -8.50 -17.02 -38.10
N ARG A 315 -7.98 -15.84 -38.45
CA ARG A 315 -8.77 -14.67 -38.83
C ARG A 315 -8.96 -14.47 -40.34
N ASN A 316 -8.12 -15.08 -41.18
CA ASN A 316 -8.09 -14.83 -42.64
C ASN A 316 -9.22 -15.51 -43.44
N THR A 317 -10.20 -16.13 -42.81
CA THR A 317 -11.43 -16.59 -43.50
C THR A 317 -12.35 -15.39 -43.70
N ASP A 318 -12.32 -14.78 -44.90
CA ASP A 318 -13.17 -13.70 -45.41
C ASP A 318 -14.29 -13.24 -44.47
N ASN A 319 -14.14 -12.06 -43.84
CA ASN A 319 -15.19 -11.21 -43.23
C ASN A 319 -16.51 -11.95 -42.87
N LEU A 320 -16.46 -13.01 -42.06
CA LEU A 320 -17.64 -13.83 -41.75
C LEU A 320 -18.58 -13.03 -40.84
N LYS A 321 -19.37 -12.15 -41.45
CA LYS A 321 -20.67 -11.68 -40.96
C LYS A 321 -21.72 -12.70 -41.40
N GLU A 322 -21.56 -13.94 -40.93
CA GLU A 322 -22.47 -15.01 -41.30
C GLU A 322 -23.76 -14.84 -40.49
N TYR A 323 -24.77 -14.23 -41.12
CA TYR A 323 -26.13 -14.22 -40.60
C TYR A 323 -26.78 -15.55 -40.98
N ILE A 324 -26.95 -16.43 -40.00
CA ILE A 324 -27.60 -17.73 -40.21
C ILE A 324 -29.04 -17.63 -39.71
N SER A 325 -30.01 -17.70 -40.63
CA SER A 325 -31.43 -17.81 -40.31
C SER A 325 -31.82 -19.29 -40.24
N ASN A 326 -32.47 -19.71 -39.15
CA ASN A 326 -33.01 -21.06 -38.93
C ASN A 326 -32.00 -22.21 -39.16
N LEU A 327 -31.26 -22.63 -38.11
CA LEU A 327 -30.85 -24.03 -37.79
C LEU A 327 -29.81 -24.10 -36.66
N SER A 328 -29.89 -25.20 -35.89
CA SER A 328 -28.97 -25.80 -34.90
C SER A 328 -27.72 -25.01 -34.44
N TYR A 329 -27.72 -24.72 -33.15
CA TYR A 329 -27.04 -23.62 -32.43
C TYR A 329 -25.57 -23.79 -32.08
N ASP A 330 -24.89 -24.88 -32.42
CA ASP A 330 -23.60 -25.18 -31.78
C ASP A 330 -22.46 -25.23 -32.81
N SER A 331 -21.74 -24.11 -32.96
CA SER A 331 -20.40 -24.14 -33.58
C SER A 331 -19.41 -23.57 -32.58
N GLU A 332 -18.67 -24.46 -31.92
CA GLU A 332 -17.57 -24.08 -31.03
C GLU A 332 -16.57 -23.15 -31.75
N PRO A 333 -15.94 -22.22 -31.02
CA PRO A 333 -14.90 -21.38 -31.60
C PRO A 333 -13.79 -22.27 -32.18
N ASN A 334 -13.50 -22.13 -33.49
CA ASN A 334 -12.48 -22.91 -34.17
C ASN A 334 -11.06 -22.39 -33.87
N PHE A 335 -10.74 -22.17 -32.59
CA PHE A 335 -9.39 -21.79 -32.16
C PHE A 335 -8.38 -22.87 -32.54
N PRO A 336 -7.10 -22.52 -32.77
CA PRO A 336 -6.06 -23.51 -33.00
C PRO A 336 -6.03 -24.56 -31.89
N SER A 337 -5.87 -25.81 -32.29
CA SER A 337 -5.78 -26.93 -31.36
C SER A 337 -4.59 -26.79 -30.41
N ARG A 338 -4.68 -27.46 -29.27
CA ARG A 338 -3.57 -27.55 -28.31
C ARG A 338 -2.25 -27.94 -28.96
N GLN A 339 -2.27 -28.88 -29.91
CA GLN A 339 -1.06 -29.35 -30.59
C GLN A 339 -0.48 -28.30 -31.54
N GLU A 340 -1.33 -27.56 -32.28
CA GLU A 340 -0.88 -26.47 -33.15
C GLU A 340 -0.20 -25.36 -32.34
N LEU A 341 -0.80 -24.95 -31.22
CA LEU A 341 -0.22 -23.94 -30.33
C LEU A 341 1.11 -24.39 -29.72
N ILE A 342 1.21 -25.68 -29.34
CA ILE A 342 2.45 -26.30 -28.86
C ILE A 342 3.55 -26.24 -29.92
N ASN A 343 3.22 -26.59 -31.17
CA ASN A 343 4.16 -26.59 -32.29
C ASN A 343 4.64 -25.17 -32.63
N SER A 344 3.78 -24.16 -32.43
CA SER A 344 4.10 -22.74 -32.61
C SER A 344 4.72 -22.06 -31.38
N ASN A 345 5.01 -22.81 -30.31
CA ASN A 345 5.49 -22.31 -29.02
C ASN A 345 4.66 -21.15 -28.44
N VAL A 346 3.35 -21.16 -28.69
CA VAL A 346 2.41 -20.20 -28.12
C VAL A 346 2.02 -20.66 -26.73
N THR A 347 2.15 -19.77 -25.75
CA THR A 347 1.60 -19.96 -24.40
C THR A 347 0.30 -19.18 -24.34
N ALA A 348 -0.81 -19.88 -24.17
CA ALA A 348 -2.14 -19.30 -24.23
C ALA A 348 -3.12 -20.01 -23.31
N GLU A 349 -4.16 -19.26 -22.97
CA GLU A 349 -5.33 -19.72 -22.23
C GLU A 349 -6.60 -19.25 -22.95
N ILE A 350 -7.71 -19.95 -22.70
CA ILE A 350 -9.03 -19.58 -23.21
C ILE A 350 -9.91 -19.27 -22.01
N VAL A 351 -10.61 -18.14 -22.10
CA VAL A 351 -11.63 -17.75 -21.12
C VAL A 351 -12.89 -17.39 -21.89
N GLU A 352 -14.02 -17.92 -21.46
CA GLU A 352 -15.31 -17.61 -22.04
C GLU A 352 -16.13 -16.74 -21.09
N SER A 353 -16.88 -15.82 -21.67
CA SER A 353 -17.86 -15.01 -20.96
C SER A 353 -19.20 -15.10 -21.67
N PHE A 354 -20.27 -15.07 -20.88
CA PHE A 354 -21.64 -15.19 -21.36
C PHE A 354 -22.46 -14.07 -20.77
N ASN A 355 -23.34 -13.50 -21.58
CA ASN A 355 -24.27 -12.47 -21.17
C ASN A 355 -25.64 -12.77 -21.81
N ASN A 356 -26.71 -12.71 -21.02
CA ASN A 356 -28.09 -12.79 -21.51
C ASN A 356 -28.77 -11.44 -21.29
N SER A 357 -29.46 -10.94 -22.31
CA SER A 357 -30.33 -9.77 -22.21
C SER A 357 -31.70 -10.10 -22.79
N MET A 358 -32.74 -10.02 -21.95
CA MET A 358 -34.14 -10.17 -22.34
C MET A 358 -34.87 -8.82 -22.40
N HIS A 359 -35.68 -8.61 -23.44
CA HIS A 359 -36.44 -7.38 -23.64
C HIS A 359 -37.92 -7.68 -23.96
N ASN A 360 -38.84 -7.36 -23.04
CA ASN A 360 -40.29 -7.47 -23.28
C ASN A 360 -40.95 -6.08 -23.46
N THR A 361 -41.61 -5.85 -24.60
CA THR A 361 -42.43 -4.63 -24.81
C THR A 361 -43.91 -4.89 -24.54
N PRO A 362 -44.58 -4.10 -23.67
CA PRO A 362 -46.03 -4.04 -23.64
C PRO A 362 -46.50 -3.09 -24.75
N ILE A 363 -46.83 -3.62 -25.92
CA ILE A 363 -47.67 -2.89 -26.89
C ILE A 363 -49.13 -3.21 -26.53
N PRO A 364 -50.06 -2.24 -26.51
CA PRO A 364 -51.46 -2.60 -26.46
C PRO A 364 -51.80 -3.40 -27.73
N ASN A 365 -52.01 -4.70 -27.52
CA ASN A 365 -52.58 -5.71 -28.42
C ASN A 365 -51.60 -6.65 -29.16
N THR A 366 -50.28 -6.57 -28.94
CA THR A 366 -49.31 -7.62 -29.33
C THR A 366 -48.12 -7.66 -28.37
N TYR A 367 -47.71 -8.85 -27.92
CA TYR A 367 -46.51 -9.03 -27.09
C TYR A 367 -45.31 -9.28 -28.01
N LEU A 368 -44.31 -8.39 -28.03
CA LEU A 368 -43.02 -8.62 -28.69
C LEU A 368 -41.95 -8.80 -27.61
N SER A 369 -41.37 -10.00 -27.52
CA SER A 369 -40.21 -10.33 -26.69
C SER A 369 -38.99 -10.54 -27.58
N LEU A 370 -37.86 -9.90 -27.25
CA LEU A 370 -36.55 -10.11 -27.88
C LEU A 370 -35.56 -10.53 -26.78
N GLU A 371 -35.06 -11.75 -26.85
CA GLU A 371 -33.98 -12.26 -26.02
C GLU A 371 -32.69 -12.32 -26.84
N THR A 372 -31.56 -11.95 -26.23
CA THR A 372 -30.25 -11.99 -26.87
C THR A 372 -29.21 -12.63 -25.95
N TRP A 373 -28.44 -13.58 -26.47
CA TRP A 373 -27.34 -14.22 -25.77
C TRP A 373 -26.03 -13.87 -26.44
N THR A 374 -25.10 -13.31 -25.69
CA THR A 374 -23.75 -13.01 -26.15
C THR A 374 -22.78 -13.98 -25.50
N ARG A 375 -22.11 -14.78 -26.32
CA ARG A 375 -20.96 -15.61 -25.92
C ARG A 375 -19.70 -14.98 -26.49
N ASN A 376 -18.72 -14.69 -25.63
CA ASN A 376 -17.38 -14.28 -26.04
C ASN A 376 -16.36 -15.27 -25.52
N SER A 377 -15.76 -16.04 -26.43
CA SER A 377 -14.64 -16.92 -26.15
C SER A 377 -13.35 -16.19 -26.54
N THR A 378 -12.45 -15.94 -25.59
CA THR A 378 -11.20 -15.21 -25.82
C THR A 378 -10.01 -16.12 -25.57
N LEU A 379 -9.17 -16.30 -26.60
CA LEU A 379 -7.86 -16.90 -26.48
C LEU A 379 -6.82 -15.80 -26.27
N THR A 380 -6.14 -15.81 -25.13
CA THR A 380 -5.08 -14.85 -24.83
C THR A 380 -3.72 -15.51 -24.97
N LYS A 381 -2.91 -15.05 -25.94
CA LYS A 381 -1.47 -15.35 -26.01
C LYS A 381 -0.77 -14.53 -24.93
N LYS A 382 0.02 -15.19 -24.08
CA LYS A 382 0.74 -14.56 -22.96
C LYS A 382 2.22 -14.36 -23.28
N ALA A 383 2.79 -13.24 -22.85
CA ALA A 383 4.22 -12.99 -22.81
C ALA A 383 4.87 -13.84 -21.71
N VAL A 384 5.91 -14.59 -22.06
CA VAL A 384 6.67 -15.45 -21.13
C VAL A 384 8.08 -14.91 -21.01
N LEU A 385 8.41 -14.36 -19.85
CA LEU A 385 9.76 -13.85 -19.56
C LEU A 385 10.75 -15.02 -19.54
N ASP A 386 11.85 -14.93 -20.29
CA ASP A 386 12.89 -15.96 -20.32
C ASP A 386 14.08 -15.59 -19.42
N SER A 387 14.55 -14.34 -19.53
CA SER A 387 15.67 -13.87 -18.71
C SER A 387 15.71 -12.36 -18.57
N ILE A 388 16.40 -11.87 -17.54
CA ILE A 388 16.72 -10.45 -17.33
C ILE A 388 18.24 -10.32 -17.23
N LYS A 389 18.83 -9.40 -18.00
CA LYS A 389 20.25 -9.07 -17.97
C LYS A 389 20.48 -7.71 -17.32
N ILE A 390 21.24 -7.70 -16.23
CA ILE A 390 21.63 -6.53 -15.44
C ILE A 390 23.17 -6.49 -15.41
N GLY A 391 23.80 -5.75 -16.31
CA GLY A 391 25.27 -5.77 -16.45
C GLY A 391 25.79 -7.18 -16.71
N ASN A 392 26.56 -7.72 -15.76
CA ASN A 392 27.16 -9.07 -15.81
C ASN A 392 26.31 -10.14 -15.11
N THR A 393 25.17 -9.75 -14.55
CA THR A 393 24.22 -10.63 -13.87
C THR A 393 23.08 -10.96 -14.83
N VAL A 394 22.70 -12.24 -14.89
CA VAL A 394 21.57 -12.77 -15.66
C VAL A 394 20.66 -13.53 -14.71
N VAL A 395 19.38 -13.20 -14.71
CA VAL A 395 18.34 -13.95 -14.01
C VAL A 395 17.56 -14.75 -15.05
N ASP A 396 17.72 -16.07 -15.07
CA ASP A 396 17.00 -16.97 -15.97
C ASP A 396 15.72 -17.51 -15.30
N TYR A 397 14.62 -17.55 -16.04
CA TYR A 397 13.35 -18.11 -15.64
C TYR A 397 13.04 -19.34 -16.50
N LYS A 398 12.91 -20.51 -15.88
CA LYS A 398 12.63 -21.77 -16.58
C LYS A 398 11.22 -22.25 -16.28
N TYR A 399 10.52 -22.63 -17.33
CA TYR A 399 9.12 -23.01 -17.27
C TYR A 399 8.91 -24.42 -17.80
N GLN A 400 7.94 -25.12 -17.22
CA GLN A 400 7.39 -26.36 -17.76
C GLN A 400 6.00 -26.11 -18.32
N LYS A 401 5.66 -26.81 -19.41
CA LYS A 401 4.30 -26.79 -19.96
C LYS A 401 3.36 -27.51 -18.99
N THR A 402 2.12 -27.06 -18.94
CA THR A 402 1.08 -27.68 -18.13
C THR A 402 0.90 -29.17 -18.46
N THR A 403 0.82 -29.98 -17.41
CA THR A 403 0.43 -31.39 -17.48
C THR A 403 -1.06 -31.58 -17.25
N ASN A 404 -1.79 -30.52 -16.90
CA ASN A 404 -3.23 -30.53 -16.75
C ASN A 404 -3.88 -30.59 -18.15
N PRO A 405 -4.62 -31.67 -18.49
CA PRO A 405 -5.23 -31.80 -19.82
C PRO A 405 -6.35 -30.78 -20.08
N LEU A 406 -6.86 -30.12 -19.04
CA LEU A 406 -7.90 -29.09 -19.15
C LEU A 406 -7.35 -27.70 -19.48
N GLU A 407 -6.03 -27.52 -19.36
CA GLU A 407 -5.36 -26.27 -19.72
C GLU A 407 -4.81 -26.36 -21.14
N LEU A 408 -4.93 -25.27 -21.90
CA LEU A 408 -4.55 -25.22 -23.31
C LEU A 408 -3.02 -25.35 -23.48
N THR A 409 -2.28 -24.26 -23.27
CA THR A 409 -0.80 -24.26 -23.40
C THR A 409 -0.12 -23.49 -22.27
N GLY A 410 -0.78 -23.41 -21.10
CA GLY A 410 -0.25 -22.79 -19.89
C GLY A 410 1.14 -23.31 -19.52
N LYS A 411 1.92 -22.46 -18.85
CA LYS A 411 3.27 -22.75 -18.37
C LYS A 411 3.36 -22.46 -16.88
N TYR A 412 4.23 -23.19 -16.18
CA TYR A 412 4.52 -22.99 -14.77
C TYR A 412 6.00 -22.73 -14.58
N LEU A 413 6.35 -21.70 -13.81
CA LEU A 413 7.72 -21.33 -13.52
C LEU A 413 8.33 -22.33 -12.55
N THR A 414 9.21 -23.22 -13.01
CA THR A 414 9.76 -24.29 -12.15
C THR A 414 11.11 -23.94 -11.56
N GLU A 415 11.86 -23.03 -12.17
CA GLU A 415 13.21 -22.71 -11.70
C GLU A 415 13.59 -21.26 -12.02
N ILE A 416 14.25 -20.60 -11.07
CA ILE A 416 14.90 -19.30 -11.24
C ILE A 416 16.39 -19.48 -10.95
N ASN A 417 17.24 -19.07 -11.90
CA ASN A 417 18.68 -19.07 -11.73
C ASN A 417 19.24 -17.67 -11.81
N VAL A 418 19.96 -17.25 -10.78
CA VAL A 418 20.73 -16.02 -10.77
C VAL A 418 22.17 -16.38 -11.09
N LYS A 419 22.69 -15.88 -12.20
CA LYS A 419 24.07 -16.11 -12.64
C LYS A 419 24.82 -14.80 -12.72
N ARG A 420 26.07 -14.77 -12.30
CA ARG A 420 26.99 -13.64 -12.48
C ARG A 420 28.23 -14.14 -13.21
N ASN A 421 28.60 -13.51 -14.32
CA ASN A 421 29.69 -14.00 -15.19
C ASN A 421 29.53 -15.48 -15.58
N SER A 422 28.29 -15.93 -15.81
CA SER A 422 27.90 -17.33 -16.07
C SER A 422 27.97 -18.29 -14.87
N ASN A 423 28.53 -17.88 -13.72
CA ASN A 423 28.54 -18.70 -12.52
C ASN A 423 27.18 -18.62 -11.83
N LEU A 424 26.61 -19.77 -11.45
CA LEU A 424 25.36 -19.84 -10.69
C LEU A 424 25.59 -19.33 -9.27
N VAL A 425 24.93 -18.23 -8.91
CA VAL A 425 24.98 -17.61 -7.58
C VAL A 425 23.81 -18.10 -6.72
N LYS A 426 22.61 -18.14 -7.30
CA LYS A 426 21.40 -18.55 -6.58
C LYS A 426 20.50 -19.39 -7.48
N LYS A 427 19.91 -20.44 -6.92
CA LYS A 427 18.91 -21.29 -7.58
C LYS A 427 17.68 -21.42 -6.71
N ILE A 428 16.51 -21.29 -7.33
CA ILE A 428 15.20 -21.44 -6.67
C ILE A 428 14.37 -22.37 -7.53
N ASN A 429 13.84 -23.44 -6.97
CA ASN A 429 12.94 -24.38 -7.63
C ASN A 429 11.53 -24.22 -7.06
N LEU A 430 10.52 -24.31 -7.92
CA LEU A 430 9.12 -24.28 -7.56
C LEU A 430 8.47 -25.60 -7.99
N GLY A 431 7.76 -26.23 -7.07
CA GLY A 431 7.07 -27.51 -7.28
C GLY A 431 5.57 -27.31 -7.36
N TYR A 432 4.93 -28.09 -8.23
CA TYR A 432 3.51 -27.98 -8.53
C TYR A 432 2.82 -29.35 -8.51
N GLN A 433 1.53 -29.35 -8.17
CA GLN A 433 0.68 -30.54 -8.26
C GLN A 433 -0.69 -30.18 -8.86
N ASN A 434 -1.20 -31.07 -9.72
CA ASN A 434 -2.57 -31.01 -10.21
C ASN A 434 -3.48 -31.68 -9.18
N TYR A 435 -4.24 -30.88 -8.45
CA TYR A 435 -5.27 -31.34 -7.52
C TYR A 435 -6.62 -31.46 -8.21
N GLY A 436 -7.51 -32.27 -7.64
CA GLY A 436 -8.80 -32.61 -8.20
C GLY A 436 -8.83 -33.95 -8.96
N ASN A 437 -10.02 -34.54 -9.06
CA ASN A 437 -10.23 -35.79 -9.79
C ASN A 437 -10.51 -35.51 -11.26
N THR A 438 -11.68 -34.93 -11.57
CA THR A 438 -12.12 -34.66 -12.95
C THR A 438 -11.68 -33.27 -13.40
N ASN A 439 -11.96 -32.23 -12.62
CA ASN A 439 -11.69 -30.85 -13.04
C ASN A 439 -10.44 -30.31 -12.36
N LYS A 440 -9.26 -30.77 -12.78
CA LYS A 440 -8.03 -30.46 -12.05
C LYS A 440 -7.66 -28.97 -12.05
N ARG A 441 -7.07 -28.50 -10.95
CA ARG A 441 -6.38 -27.20 -10.84
C ARG A 441 -4.93 -27.41 -10.41
N THR A 442 -4.04 -26.61 -10.97
CA THR A 442 -2.61 -26.66 -10.64
C THR A 442 -2.30 -25.70 -9.48
N LEU A 443 -1.74 -26.22 -8.38
CA LEU A 443 -1.35 -25.44 -7.20
C LEU A 443 0.15 -25.56 -6.92
N LEU A 444 0.74 -24.50 -6.36
CA LEU A 444 2.13 -24.46 -5.92
C LEU A 444 2.30 -25.23 -4.61
N THR A 445 3.07 -26.30 -4.59
CA THR A 445 3.21 -27.17 -3.41
C THR A 445 4.52 -26.94 -2.66
N SER A 446 5.54 -26.41 -3.34
CA SER A 446 6.83 -26.19 -2.70
C SER A 446 7.67 -25.09 -3.33
N VAL A 447 8.51 -24.45 -2.52
CA VAL A 447 9.60 -23.57 -2.97
C VAL A 447 10.89 -24.04 -2.30
N GLN A 448 11.91 -24.33 -3.10
CA GLN A 448 13.18 -24.87 -2.65
C GLN A 448 14.34 -24.01 -3.13
N ASN A 449 15.36 -23.79 -2.31
CA ASN A 449 16.57 -23.07 -2.73
C ASN A 449 17.73 -24.03 -3.06
N SER A 450 18.87 -23.48 -3.49
CA SER A 450 20.09 -24.21 -3.87
C SER A 450 20.73 -25.07 -2.76
N VAL A 451 20.34 -24.85 -1.51
CA VAL A 451 20.92 -25.48 -0.31
C VAL A 451 20.00 -26.56 0.28
N GLY A 452 18.89 -26.88 -0.40
CA GLY A 452 17.98 -27.97 -0.05
C GLY A 452 16.93 -27.62 1.00
N GLU A 453 16.80 -26.34 1.37
CA GLU A 453 15.76 -25.85 2.27
C GLU A 453 14.43 -25.74 1.53
N ASN A 454 13.38 -26.33 2.13
CA ASN A 454 12.09 -26.54 1.48
C ASN A 454 10.98 -25.79 2.24
N ILE A 455 10.25 -24.94 1.53
CA ILE A 455 8.95 -24.44 1.94
C ILE A 455 7.91 -25.38 1.35
N SER A 456 7.01 -25.93 2.17
CA SER A 456 5.88 -26.73 1.69
C SER A 456 4.56 -26.04 1.95
N LEU A 457 3.62 -26.22 1.02
CA LEU A 457 2.32 -25.56 0.99
C LEU A 457 1.22 -26.61 0.94
N GLU A 458 0.21 -26.45 1.79
CA GLU A 458 -0.96 -27.34 1.88
C GLU A 458 -2.24 -26.54 1.68
N TYR A 459 -3.28 -27.17 1.12
CA TYR A 459 -4.51 -26.50 0.70
C TYR A 459 -5.77 -27.20 1.21
N TYR A 460 -6.85 -26.43 1.38
CA TYR A 460 -8.19 -26.92 1.71
C TYR A 460 -8.96 -27.39 0.47
N ASN A 461 -9.82 -28.39 0.66
CA ASN A 461 -10.85 -28.79 -0.30
C ASN A 461 -10.34 -28.93 -1.74
N THR A 462 -9.40 -29.88 -1.92
CA THR A 462 -8.68 -30.12 -3.17
C THR A 462 -9.03 -31.45 -3.85
N ASP A 463 -10.02 -32.17 -3.33
CA ASP A 463 -10.42 -33.50 -3.83
C ASP A 463 -11.04 -33.45 -5.23
N ASP A 464 -11.85 -32.43 -5.52
CA ASP A 464 -12.26 -32.05 -6.87
C ASP A 464 -12.56 -30.55 -6.92
N PHE A 465 -12.48 -29.96 -8.12
CA PHE A 465 -12.91 -28.59 -8.37
C PHE A 465 -14.11 -28.62 -9.32
N PRO A 466 -14.84 -27.51 -9.51
CA PRO A 466 -15.83 -27.45 -10.57
C PRO A 466 -15.17 -27.22 -11.95
N PRO A 467 -15.87 -27.52 -13.05
CA PRO A 467 -15.41 -27.22 -14.41
C PRO A 467 -15.10 -25.73 -14.58
N TYR A 468 -14.19 -25.39 -15.50
CA TYR A 468 -13.82 -23.98 -15.74
C TYR A 468 -15.01 -23.10 -16.17
N ILE A 469 -15.98 -23.65 -16.91
CA ILE A 469 -16.96 -22.83 -17.64
C ILE A 469 -18.43 -23.15 -17.28
N LYS A 470 -18.71 -24.29 -16.64
CA LYS A 470 -20.09 -24.79 -16.34
C LYS A 470 -20.46 -24.71 -14.86
N ALA A 471 -19.66 -24.00 -14.06
CA ALA A 471 -19.82 -23.91 -12.63
C ALA A 471 -20.70 -22.71 -12.26
N HIS A 472 -21.70 -22.92 -11.42
CA HIS A 472 -22.56 -21.83 -10.94
C HIS A 472 -21.81 -20.99 -9.90
N THR A 473 -21.95 -19.67 -9.99
CA THR A 473 -21.41 -18.72 -9.01
C THR A 473 -22.53 -17.96 -8.32
N ASN A 474 -22.26 -17.45 -7.12
CA ASN A 474 -23.15 -16.52 -6.45
C ASN A 474 -23.04 -15.09 -7.00
N ASP A 475 -23.81 -14.17 -6.43
CA ASP A 475 -23.86 -12.75 -6.83
C ASP A 475 -22.51 -12.02 -6.69
N LEU A 476 -21.56 -12.60 -5.95
CA LEU A 476 -20.20 -12.08 -5.79
C LEU A 476 -19.21 -12.69 -6.81
N GLY A 477 -19.67 -13.62 -7.64
CA GLY A 477 -18.84 -14.31 -8.64
C GLY A 477 -18.03 -15.49 -8.09
N PHE A 478 -18.24 -15.89 -6.83
CA PHE A 478 -17.61 -17.06 -6.23
C PHE A 478 -18.43 -18.32 -6.49
N TRP A 479 -17.78 -19.47 -6.64
CA TRP A 479 -18.45 -20.75 -6.81
C TRP A 479 -19.45 -21.00 -5.68
N ASN A 480 -20.67 -21.43 -6.02
CA ASN A 480 -21.73 -21.67 -5.05
C ASN A 480 -21.62 -23.03 -4.34
N GLY A 481 -20.65 -23.88 -4.69
CA GLY A 481 -20.43 -25.18 -4.07
C GLY A 481 -21.20 -26.36 -4.69
N ASP A 482 -22.06 -26.13 -5.69
CA ASP A 482 -22.82 -27.21 -6.35
C ASP A 482 -21.93 -27.98 -7.35
N MET A 483 -21.70 -29.27 -7.06
CA MET A 483 -20.98 -30.23 -7.92
C MET A 483 -21.93 -31.13 -8.75
N LYS A 484 -23.25 -31.07 -8.55
CA LYS A 484 -24.22 -32.01 -9.14
C LYS A 484 -24.94 -31.39 -10.34
N ASN A 485 -25.23 -30.09 -10.27
CA ASN A 485 -25.86 -29.36 -11.37
C ASN A 485 -24.80 -28.58 -12.16
N TYR A 486 -24.05 -29.28 -13.01
CA TYR A 486 -23.35 -28.63 -14.11
C TYR A 486 -24.33 -28.53 -15.27
N GLY A 487 -25.10 -27.44 -15.32
CA GLY A 487 -26.04 -27.26 -16.41
C GLY A 487 -25.29 -27.14 -17.75
N PRO A 488 -25.78 -27.72 -18.85
CA PRO A 488 -25.54 -27.08 -20.14
C PRO A 488 -26.04 -25.64 -20.00
N TYR A 489 -25.32 -24.68 -20.59
CA TYR A 489 -25.94 -23.37 -20.84
C TYR A 489 -27.32 -23.65 -21.44
N PRO A 490 -28.37 -22.92 -21.02
CA PRO A 490 -29.68 -23.12 -21.62
C PRO A 490 -29.52 -22.94 -23.13
N THR A 491 -29.54 -24.06 -23.85
CA THR A 491 -29.58 -24.10 -25.29
C THR A 491 -31.06 -23.93 -25.62
N GLY A 492 -31.52 -22.67 -25.54
CA GLY A 492 -32.89 -22.30 -25.80
C GLY A 492 -33.65 -21.64 -24.64
N ILE A 493 -34.80 -21.09 -25.04
CA ILE A 493 -35.67 -20.07 -24.43
C ILE A 493 -36.31 -20.44 -23.09
N ASN A 494 -36.21 -21.70 -22.66
CA ASN A 494 -36.97 -22.22 -21.52
C ASN A 494 -36.14 -22.56 -20.28
N GLY A 495 -34.84 -22.24 -20.28
CA GLY A 495 -33.97 -22.54 -19.14
C GLY A 495 -33.88 -21.38 -18.15
N TYR A 496 -34.77 -21.35 -17.16
CA TYR A 496 -34.56 -20.54 -15.96
C TYR A 496 -33.35 -21.10 -15.19
N TYR A 497 -32.34 -20.26 -14.92
CA TYR A 497 -31.28 -20.61 -13.97
C TYR A 497 -31.90 -20.61 -12.56
N ASP A 498 -32.10 -21.80 -12.00
CA ASP A 498 -32.22 -21.92 -10.54
C ASP A 498 -30.81 -21.69 -9.99
N SER A 499 -30.57 -20.55 -9.35
CA SER A 499 -29.37 -20.33 -8.55
C SER A 499 -29.47 -21.31 -7.37
N GLY A 500 -29.07 -22.56 -7.61
CA GLY A 500 -29.17 -23.64 -6.65
C GLY A 500 -28.63 -23.21 -5.29
N ILE A 501 -29.19 -23.82 -4.24
CA ILE A 501 -28.85 -23.53 -2.83
C ILE A 501 -27.32 -23.45 -2.65
N GLU A 502 -26.81 -22.33 -2.13
CA GLU A 502 -25.37 -22.19 -1.82
C GLU A 502 -24.93 -23.31 -0.86
N ASP A 503 -23.96 -24.11 -1.28
CA ASP A 503 -23.24 -25.03 -0.41
C ASP A 503 -22.10 -24.28 0.28
N PHE A 504 -22.42 -23.76 1.45
CA PHE A 504 -21.48 -23.07 2.32
C PHE A 504 -20.38 -23.95 2.92
N THR A 505 -20.21 -25.21 2.49
CA THR A 505 -19.01 -26.02 2.84
C THR A 505 -17.85 -25.79 1.87
N ALA A 506 -18.08 -25.10 0.75
CA ALA A 506 -17.12 -24.91 -0.33
C ALA A 506 -16.34 -23.57 -0.33
N TYR A 507 -16.60 -22.65 0.61
CA TYR A 507 -16.00 -21.29 0.63
C TYR A 507 -14.46 -21.26 0.64
N ASP A 508 -13.81 -22.30 1.16
CA ASP A 508 -12.36 -22.43 1.31
C ASP A 508 -11.70 -23.33 0.24
N THR A 509 -12.44 -23.68 -0.82
CA THR A 509 -11.95 -24.49 -1.95
C THR A 509 -10.65 -23.93 -2.54
N GLY A 510 -9.57 -24.72 -2.48
CA GLY A 510 -8.26 -24.35 -3.01
C GLY A 510 -7.52 -23.26 -2.23
N LEU A 511 -7.95 -22.93 -1.00
CA LEU A 511 -7.24 -21.97 -0.15
C LEU A 511 -6.06 -22.59 0.58
N LEU A 512 -4.98 -21.81 0.73
CA LEU A 512 -3.80 -22.14 1.51
C LEU A 512 -4.17 -22.40 2.97
N ARG A 513 -4.00 -23.66 3.39
CA ARG A 513 -4.21 -24.11 4.76
C ARG A 513 -2.98 -23.87 5.62
N LYS A 514 -1.80 -24.24 5.10
CA LYS A 514 -0.57 -24.26 5.89
C LYS A 514 0.65 -24.02 5.02
N ILE A 515 1.58 -23.24 5.53
CA ILE A 515 2.95 -23.11 5.04
C ILE A 515 3.90 -23.65 6.09
N THR A 516 4.78 -24.57 5.70
CA THR A 516 5.86 -25.05 6.56
C THR A 516 7.17 -24.48 6.03
N TYR A 517 7.92 -23.81 6.91
CA TYR A 517 9.17 -23.15 6.56
C TYR A 517 10.36 -24.12 6.73
N PRO A 518 11.52 -23.83 6.12
CA PRO A 518 12.68 -24.72 6.19
C PRO A 518 13.21 -24.94 7.61
N THR A 519 12.95 -23.99 8.50
CA THR A 519 13.31 -24.09 9.92
C THR A 519 12.52 -25.16 10.66
N LYS A 520 11.44 -25.70 10.07
CA LYS A 520 10.41 -26.61 10.61
C LYS A 520 9.23 -25.94 11.31
N GLY A 521 9.30 -24.64 11.58
CA GLY A 521 8.13 -23.86 11.97
C GLY A 521 7.08 -23.80 10.87
N SER A 522 5.84 -23.46 11.22
CA SER A 522 4.74 -23.38 10.25
C SER A 522 3.75 -22.27 10.57
N THR A 523 3.07 -21.76 9.54
CA THR A 523 1.92 -20.88 9.69
C THR A 523 0.70 -21.57 9.11
N SER A 524 -0.38 -21.68 9.88
CA SER A 524 -1.68 -22.18 9.42
C SER A 524 -2.70 -21.06 9.38
N TYR A 525 -3.54 -21.06 8.35
CA TYR A 525 -4.61 -20.09 8.14
C TYR A 525 -5.95 -20.80 8.22
N LEU A 526 -6.87 -20.28 9.04
CA LEU A 526 -8.20 -20.81 9.18
C LEU A 526 -9.22 -19.77 8.71
N TYR A 527 -10.13 -20.23 7.86
CA TYR A 527 -11.14 -19.40 7.22
C TYR A 527 -12.53 -19.71 7.77
N GLN A 528 -13.40 -18.72 7.72
CA GLN A 528 -14.83 -18.85 7.97
C GLN A 528 -15.62 -18.19 6.84
N LYS A 529 -16.93 -18.41 6.83
CA LYS A 529 -17.86 -17.76 5.89
C LYS A 529 -17.91 -16.25 6.12
N GLY A 530 -17.98 -15.50 5.04
CA GLY A 530 -18.18 -14.06 5.04
C GLY A 530 -19.57 -13.73 5.53
N ALA A 531 -19.65 -12.88 6.55
CA ALA A 531 -20.90 -12.31 7.04
C ALA A 531 -20.92 -10.80 6.77
N TYR A 532 -22.13 -10.24 6.66
CA TYR A 532 -22.38 -8.81 6.48
C TYR A 532 -23.59 -8.35 7.30
N SER A 533 -23.65 -7.05 7.60
CA SER A 533 -24.82 -6.39 8.20
C SER A 533 -25.40 -5.28 7.34
N LYS A 534 -24.74 -4.95 6.23
CA LYS A 534 -25.23 -3.98 5.25
C LYS A 534 -24.99 -4.47 3.82
N LYS A 535 -25.97 -4.22 2.95
CA LYS A 535 -25.88 -4.48 1.50
C LYS A 535 -26.21 -3.19 0.76
N TYR A 536 -25.33 -2.79 -0.16
CA TYR A 536 -25.63 -1.72 -1.11
C TYR A 536 -26.52 -2.32 -2.20
N ALA A 537 -27.77 -1.85 -2.23
CA ALA A 537 -28.79 -2.37 -3.13
C ALA A 537 -29.40 -1.23 -3.94
N ASP A 538 -29.72 -1.56 -5.20
CA ASP A 538 -30.41 -0.65 -6.10
C ASP A 538 -31.87 -0.39 -5.63
N ALA A 539 -32.45 0.69 -6.14
CA ALA A 539 -33.79 1.13 -5.79
C ALA A 539 -34.87 0.22 -6.40
N PHE A 540 -35.86 -0.16 -5.59
CA PHE A 540 -36.94 -1.09 -5.98
C PHE A 540 -38.09 -0.39 -6.74
N ASP A 541 -38.17 0.95 -6.67
CA ASP A 541 -39.27 1.75 -7.23
C ASP A 541 -38.74 3.06 -7.85
N TYR A 542 -39.47 3.66 -8.79
CA TYR A 542 -39.05 4.85 -9.57
C TYR A 542 -38.84 6.13 -8.73
N THR A 543 -39.19 6.08 -7.44
CA THR A 543 -39.06 7.17 -6.48
C THR A 543 -37.91 7.00 -5.49
N ASP A 544 -37.30 5.81 -5.40
CA ASP A 544 -36.27 5.49 -4.41
C ASP A 544 -34.86 5.67 -5.00
N MET A 545 -33.90 6.14 -4.18
CA MET A 545 -32.48 6.22 -4.57
C MET A 545 -31.71 4.96 -4.13
N PRO A 546 -30.69 4.50 -4.89
CA PRO A 546 -29.76 3.48 -4.42
C PRO A 546 -29.20 3.84 -3.06
N LYS A 547 -29.32 2.93 -2.09
CA LYS A 547 -28.99 3.19 -0.70
C LYS A 547 -28.38 1.97 -0.05
N LEU A 548 -27.50 2.24 0.91
CA LEU A 548 -26.99 1.20 1.78
C LEU A 548 -28.13 0.76 2.72
N LYS A 549 -28.52 -0.51 2.65
CA LYS A 549 -29.59 -1.09 3.46
C LYS A 549 -28.99 -1.90 4.61
N ASP A 550 -29.66 -1.88 5.76
CA ASP A 550 -29.37 -2.79 6.86
C ASP A 550 -29.92 -4.17 6.52
N GLU A 551 -29.04 -5.15 6.37
CA GLU A 551 -29.38 -6.50 5.98
C GLU A 551 -28.31 -7.44 6.54
N ASN A 552 -28.73 -8.41 7.37
CA ASN A 552 -27.82 -9.41 7.91
C ASN A 552 -27.83 -10.65 7.04
N GLY A 553 -26.66 -11.11 6.63
CA GLY A 553 -26.54 -12.33 5.86
C GLY A 553 -25.14 -12.93 5.90
N VAL A 554 -25.03 -14.09 5.27
CA VAL A 554 -23.78 -14.79 5.02
C VAL A 554 -23.65 -15.07 3.54
N VAL A 555 -22.44 -15.06 3.04
CA VAL A 555 -22.11 -15.33 1.63
C VAL A 555 -20.99 -16.37 1.56
N ASN A 556 -20.94 -17.12 0.46
CA ASN A 556 -19.87 -18.07 0.19
C ASN A 556 -18.53 -17.37 -0.18
N ALA A 557 -18.04 -16.49 0.69
CA ALA A 557 -16.76 -15.80 0.58
C ALA A 557 -15.88 -16.12 1.81
N PRO A 558 -14.63 -16.55 1.65
CA PRO A 558 -13.76 -16.90 2.77
C PRO A 558 -13.19 -15.67 3.47
N VAL A 559 -13.18 -15.71 4.79
CA VAL A 559 -12.62 -14.67 5.66
C VAL A 559 -11.69 -15.30 6.68
N LEU A 560 -10.45 -14.82 6.77
CA LEU A 560 -9.46 -15.25 7.75
C LEU A 560 -9.94 -14.90 9.16
N TYR A 561 -10.21 -15.89 10.01
CA TYR A 561 -10.58 -15.61 11.41
C TYR A 561 -9.51 -16.04 12.41
N LYS A 562 -8.58 -16.89 12.00
CA LYS A 562 -7.47 -17.34 12.86
C LYS A 562 -6.22 -17.66 12.05
N LYS A 563 -5.07 -17.23 12.57
CA LYS A 563 -3.73 -17.58 12.10
C LYS A 563 -2.98 -18.24 13.24
N ILE A 564 -2.35 -19.39 12.99
CA ILE A 564 -1.58 -20.14 13.99
C ILE A 564 -0.14 -20.25 13.51
N GLU A 565 0.78 -19.67 14.25
CA GLU A 565 2.22 -19.77 14.02
C GLU A 565 2.81 -20.76 15.01
N VAL A 566 3.54 -21.76 14.50
CA VAL A 566 4.21 -22.79 15.28
C VAL A 566 5.71 -22.63 15.07
N ASP A 567 6.47 -22.48 16.13
CA ASP A 567 7.93 -22.41 16.05
C ASP A 567 8.57 -23.82 16.03
N ASN A 568 9.90 -23.86 16.02
CA ASN A 568 10.66 -25.12 16.01
C ASN A 568 10.59 -25.89 17.35
N ASN A 569 10.13 -25.23 18.42
CA ASN A 569 9.96 -25.80 19.75
C ASN A 569 8.51 -26.23 20.02
N ASN A 570 7.65 -26.22 18.99
CA ASN A 570 6.21 -26.48 19.08
C ASN A 570 5.45 -25.48 19.97
N GLN A 571 5.96 -24.26 20.15
CA GLN A 571 5.17 -23.17 20.74
C GLN A 571 4.22 -22.59 19.70
N ASN A 572 2.97 -22.35 20.12
CA ASN A 572 1.91 -21.84 19.26
C ASN A 572 1.59 -20.38 19.58
N ILE A 573 1.56 -19.55 18.55
CA ILE A 573 1.11 -18.16 18.62
C ILE A 573 -0.14 -18.03 17.75
N GLU A 574 -1.26 -17.74 18.38
CA GLU A 574 -2.58 -17.71 17.73
C GLU A 574 -3.06 -16.27 17.54
N THR A 575 -3.05 -15.75 16.32
CA THR A 575 -3.71 -14.46 16.03
C THR A 575 -5.17 -14.70 15.66
N VAL A 576 -6.10 -14.04 16.34
CA VAL A 576 -7.55 -14.14 16.09
C VAL A 576 -8.07 -12.83 15.50
N TYR A 577 -8.89 -12.93 14.45
CA TYR A 577 -9.49 -11.80 13.74
C TYR A 577 -11.00 -11.82 13.95
N LYS A 578 -11.55 -10.69 14.39
CA LYS A 578 -12.99 -10.50 14.64
C LYS A 578 -13.51 -9.33 13.81
N TYR A 579 -14.62 -9.54 13.11
CA TYR A 579 -15.19 -8.60 12.13
C TYR A 579 -16.50 -8.01 12.64
N GLU A 580 -16.42 -7.20 13.69
CA GLU A 580 -17.59 -6.68 14.40
C GLU A 580 -17.48 -5.18 14.70
N ASN A 581 -18.63 -4.51 14.61
CA ASN A 581 -18.82 -3.14 15.04
C ASN A 581 -18.86 -3.02 16.58
N ASP A 582 -18.77 -1.80 17.11
CA ASP A 582 -18.84 -1.54 18.57
C ASP A 582 -20.12 -2.07 19.24
N ASN A 583 -21.22 -2.16 18.50
CA ASN A 583 -22.51 -2.67 18.97
C ASN A 583 -22.64 -4.21 18.90
N GLY A 584 -21.58 -4.92 18.52
CA GLY A 584 -21.55 -6.38 18.37
C GLY A 584 -22.17 -6.92 17.07
N THR A 585 -22.68 -6.06 16.19
CA THR A 585 -23.11 -6.49 14.84
C THR A 585 -21.91 -6.76 13.94
N ASN A 586 -22.06 -7.62 12.94
CA ASN A 586 -21.01 -7.85 11.95
C ASN A 586 -20.68 -6.54 11.20
N SER A 587 -19.40 -6.26 10.94
CA SER A 587 -18.96 -5.02 10.28
C SER A 587 -18.87 -5.12 8.75
N GLY A 588 -19.33 -6.23 8.16
CA GLY A 588 -19.28 -6.49 6.74
C GLY A 588 -20.30 -5.68 5.97
N ILE A 589 -19.86 -5.13 4.85
CA ILE A 589 -20.64 -4.35 3.90
C ILE A 589 -20.45 -4.97 2.52
N ILE A 590 -21.55 -5.34 1.87
CA ILE A 590 -21.56 -5.69 0.45
C ILE A 590 -21.66 -4.38 -0.35
N GLU A 591 -20.59 -4.00 -1.06
CA GLU A 591 -20.46 -2.74 -1.81
C GLU A 591 -21.06 -2.77 -3.23
N GLY A 592 -21.53 -3.94 -3.69
CA GLY A 592 -22.24 -4.09 -4.96
C GLY A 592 -23.10 -5.34 -5.01
N SER A 593 -24.36 -5.18 -5.43
CA SER A 593 -25.17 -6.23 -6.02
C SER A 593 -25.72 -5.69 -7.33
N VAL A 594 -25.63 -6.45 -8.42
CA VAL A 594 -26.29 -6.09 -9.68
C VAL A 594 -27.64 -6.82 -9.68
N GLU A 595 -28.60 -6.33 -8.91
CA GLU A 595 -29.98 -6.80 -8.97
C GLU A 595 -30.85 -5.73 -9.63
N TYR A 596 -31.09 -5.87 -10.94
CA TYR A 596 -32.14 -5.13 -11.62
C TYR A 596 -33.42 -5.99 -11.66
N GLN A 597 -34.51 -5.53 -11.05
CA GLN A 597 -35.86 -6.09 -11.25
C GLN A 597 -36.92 -4.99 -11.47
N SER A 598 -38.00 -5.35 -12.16
CA SER A 598 -38.97 -4.50 -12.88
C SER A 598 -40.28 -4.20 -12.13
N ILE A 599 -41.00 -3.13 -12.54
CA ILE A 599 -42.46 -2.96 -12.32
C ILE A 599 -43.15 -2.52 -13.64
N ASN A 600 -44.33 -3.10 -13.92
CA ASN A 600 -45.26 -2.94 -15.08
C ASN A 600 -45.08 -3.88 -16.29
N GLY A 601 -45.04 -5.19 -16.05
CA GLY A 601 -45.28 -6.22 -17.09
C GLY A 601 -44.22 -6.32 -18.19
N SER A 602 -43.16 -5.51 -18.12
CA SER A 602 -41.96 -5.63 -18.94
C SER A 602 -40.94 -6.41 -18.12
N TYR A 603 -40.82 -7.71 -18.37
CA TYR A 603 -39.80 -8.53 -17.73
C TYR A 603 -38.41 -8.07 -18.25
N LEU A 604 -37.60 -7.51 -17.36
CA LEU A 604 -36.14 -7.54 -17.47
C LEU A 604 -35.70 -8.62 -16.50
N THR A 605 -35.65 -9.86 -16.96
CA THR A 605 -35.09 -10.97 -16.18
C THR A 605 -33.57 -10.95 -16.34
N SER A 606 -32.91 -10.71 -15.20
CA SER A 606 -31.52 -11.06 -14.87
C SER A 606 -30.46 -10.83 -15.95
N ASN A 607 -29.65 -9.78 -15.78
CA ASN A 607 -28.24 -9.91 -16.14
C ASN A 607 -27.63 -10.93 -15.18
N GLN A 608 -27.76 -12.22 -15.46
CA GLN A 608 -26.87 -13.21 -14.85
C GLN A 608 -25.51 -13.04 -15.53
N ASN A 609 -24.78 -12.01 -15.08
CA ASN A 609 -23.38 -11.82 -15.41
C ASN A 609 -22.62 -12.98 -14.76
N LEU A 610 -22.43 -14.07 -15.50
CA LEU A 610 -21.45 -15.11 -15.16
C LEU A 610 -20.01 -14.59 -15.28
N ASN A 611 -19.83 -13.34 -15.73
CA ASN A 611 -18.56 -12.65 -15.70
C ASN A 611 -18.46 -11.83 -14.41
N PRO A 612 -17.44 -12.02 -13.59
CA PRO A 612 -17.11 -11.05 -12.58
C PRO A 612 -16.75 -9.80 -13.36
N ASN A 613 -17.60 -8.78 -13.23
CA ASN A 613 -17.23 -7.45 -13.68
C ASN A 613 -15.81 -7.15 -13.19
N LEU A 614 -15.08 -6.24 -13.85
CA LEU A 614 -13.93 -5.59 -13.19
C LEU A 614 -14.31 -4.96 -11.82
N ASN A 615 -15.62 -4.82 -11.56
CA ASN A 615 -16.26 -4.49 -10.28
C ASN A 615 -16.44 -5.66 -9.29
N SER A 616 -16.05 -6.90 -9.62
CA SER A 616 -15.88 -8.05 -8.69
C SER A 616 -14.66 -7.90 -7.78
N GLN A 617 -14.28 -6.65 -7.54
CA GLN A 617 -13.60 -6.25 -6.31
C GLN A 617 -14.31 -6.97 -5.17
N ASN A 618 -13.54 -7.52 -4.24
CA ASN A 618 -14.04 -8.33 -3.14
C ASN A 618 -15.19 -7.57 -2.44
N SER A 619 -16.44 -7.79 -2.86
CA SER A 619 -17.48 -6.77 -2.62
C SER A 619 -17.86 -6.74 -1.15
N LEU A 620 -17.42 -7.73 -0.40
CA LEU A 620 -17.48 -7.79 1.04
C LEU A 620 -16.25 -7.10 1.65
N HIS A 621 -16.49 -5.92 2.21
CA HIS A 621 -15.50 -5.18 2.99
C HIS A 621 -15.94 -5.02 4.45
N TYR A 622 -14.99 -4.97 5.37
CA TYR A 622 -15.22 -4.85 6.79
C TYR A 622 -14.80 -3.47 7.30
N SER A 623 -15.76 -2.74 7.86
CA SER A 623 -15.53 -1.42 8.44
C SER A 623 -14.64 -1.46 9.67
N THR A 624 -14.70 -2.56 10.43
CA THR A 624 -13.98 -2.74 11.71
C THR A 624 -13.37 -4.14 11.78
N VAL A 625 -12.13 -4.24 12.23
CA VAL A 625 -11.46 -5.53 12.47
C VAL A 625 -10.70 -5.47 13.79
N THR A 626 -10.99 -6.40 14.70
CA THR A 626 -10.22 -6.59 15.93
C THR A 626 -9.25 -7.75 15.74
N VAL A 627 -7.97 -7.50 16.00
CA VAL A 627 -6.88 -8.48 15.93
C VAL A 627 -6.37 -8.73 17.33
N THR A 628 -6.53 -9.96 17.83
CA THR A 628 -6.02 -10.38 19.15
C THR A 628 -4.74 -11.17 18.96
N ASN A 629 -3.67 -10.79 19.64
CA ASN A 629 -2.39 -11.52 19.61
C ASN A 629 -1.97 -11.90 21.04
N PRO A 630 -1.82 -13.19 21.36
CA PRO A 630 -1.43 -13.65 22.68
C PRO A 630 0.01 -13.28 23.06
N GLN A 631 0.87 -12.73 22.19
CA GLN A 631 2.19 -12.25 22.62
C GLN A 631 2.70 -11.06 21.78
N PRO A 632 3.45 -10.09 22.37
CA PRO A 632 3.90 -10.03 23.76
C PRO A 632 2.92 -9.32 24.72
N TRP A 633 1.84 -8.73 24.21
CA TRP A 633 0.94 -7.89 25.02
C TRP A 633 -0.30 -8.62 25.54
N ASN A 634 -0.60 -9.82 25.04
CA ASN A 634 -1.88 -10.52 25.26
C ASN A 634 -3.11 -9.58 25.17
N GLY A 635 -3.04 -8.59 24.27
CA GLY A 635 -4.06 -7.57 24.07
C GLY A 635 -4.73 -7.71 22.72
N TYR A 636 -5.44 -6.67 22.30
CA TYR A 636 -6.00 -6.61 20.96
C TYR A 636 -5.87 -5.22 20.35
N THR A 637 -5.73 -5.18 19.03
CA THR A 637 -5.79 -3.94 18.25
C THR A 637 -7.08 -3.92 17.46
N LYS A 638 -7.81 -2.82 17.57
CA LYS A 638 -9.03 -2.56 16.79
C LYS A 638 -8.72 -1.58 15.67
N TYR A 639 -8.93 -2.01 14.43
CA TYR A 639 -8.77 -1.19 13.23
C TYR A 639 -10.14 -0.76 12.72
N ARG A 640 -10.24 0.49 12.28
CA ARG A 640 -11.40 1.01 11.54
C ARG A 640 -10.93 1.51 10.18
N PHE A 641 -11.72 1.25 9.15
CA PHE A 641 -11.37 1.55 7.76
C PHE A 641 -12.35 2.57 7.17
N THR A 642 -11.91 3.29 6.15
CA THR A 642 -12.81 4.03 5.28
C THR A 642 -13.71 3.05 4.54
N ASP A 643 -15.00 3.35 4.47
CA ASP A 643 -16.02 2.51 3.82
C ASP A 643 -17.06 3.37 3.11
N ARG A 644 -18.14 2.76 2.62
CA ARG A 644 -19.25 3.47 1.97
C ARG A 644 -20.06 4.38 2.91
N ILE A 645 -19.95 4.21 4.22
CA ILE A 645 -20.57 5.09 5.23
C ILE A 645 -19.73 6.34 5.44
N THR A 646 -18.40 6.18 5.59
CA THR A 646 -17.49 7.31 5.82
C THR A 646 -17.17 8.07 4.52
N ASN A 647 -17.11 7.37 3.39
CA ASN A 647 -16.88 7.93 2.05
C ASN A 647 -17.98 7.45 1.08
N PRO A 648 -19.23 7.93 1.25
CA PRO A 648 -20.32 7.60 0.34
C PRO A 648 -20.07 8.19 -1.04
N ASP A 649 -20.52 7.49 -2.08
CA ASP A 649 -20.48 8.04 -3.44
C ASP A 649 -21.22 9.38 -3.47
N SER A 650 -20.68 10.35 -4.21
CA SER A 650 -21.17 11.73 -4.16
C SER A 650 -22.12 12.00 -5.33
N LEU A 651 -23.31 12.50 -5.03
CA LEU A 651 -24.29 12.86 -6.06
C LEU A 651 -23.77 14.01 -6.93
N THR A 652 -23.71 13.81 -8.25
CA THR A 652 -23.33 14.85 -9.21
C THR A 652 -24.59 15.45 -9.84
N ASN A 653 -24.94 16.68 -9.45
CA ASN A 653 -26.28 17.27 -9.61
C ASN A 653 -26.53 18.08 -10.90
N LYS A 654 -25.97 17.71 -12.07
CA LYS A 654 -26.22 18.49 -13.31
C LYS A 654 -26.81 17.64 -14.45
N LEU A 655 -28.15 17.56 -14.45
CA LEU A 655 -28.96 17.18 -15.62
C LEU A 655 -29.05 18.34 -16.62
N TYR A 656 -28.79 18.09 -17.90
CA TYR A 656 -28.89 19.09 -18.96
C TYR A 656 -30.08 18.84 -19.92
N LYS A 657 -31.13 19.68 -19.75
CA LYS A 657 -32.32 20.08 -20.57
C LYS A 657 -32.64 19.35 -21.90
N TYR A 658 -33.88 19.22 -22.40
CA TYR A 658 -35.23 18.75 -21.97
C TYR A 658 -35.97 18.40 -23.29
N GLY A 659 -36.21 17.12 -23.57
CA GLY A 659 -37.43 16.75 -24.28
C GLY A 659 -38.63 16.91 -23.33
N PRO A 660 -39.87 17.11 -23.82
CA PRO A 660 -41.06 17.27 -22.95
C PRO A 660 -41.30 16.09 -21.99
N TYR A 661 -40.65 14.95 -22.23
CA TYR A 661 -40.78 13.70 -21.47
C TYR A 661 -39.72 13.50 -20.36
N ALA A 662 -38.69 14.35 -20.25
CA ALA A 662 -37.57 14.13 -19.33
C ALA A 662 -37.86 14.43 -17.84
N LYS A 663 -39.00 15.06 -17.53
CA LYS A 663 -39.38 15.37 -16.13
C LYS A 663 -39.72 14.13 -15.30
N GLU A 664 -40.16 13.04 -15.92
CA GLU A 664 -40.57 11.81 -15.23
C GLU A 664 -39.39 10.92 -14.81
N PHE A 665 -38.17 11.21 -15.29
CA PHE A 665 -36.98 10.36 -15.10
C PHE A 665 -35.87 11.02 -14.25
N GLN A 666 -36.09 12.22 -13.72
CA GLN A 666 -35.07 13.00 -13.00
C GLN A 666 -34.46 12.31 -11.78
N ASN A 667 -35.22 11.43 -11.12
CA ASN A 667 -34.75 10.70 -9.95
C ASN A 667 -34.04 9.38 -10.31
N ARG A 668 -34.21 8.86 -11.54
CA ARG A 668 -33.61 7.59 -12.01
C ARG A 668 -32.20 7.76 -12.56
N ASP A 669 -31.96 8.87 -13.26
CA ASP A 669 -30.70 9.11 -13.96
C ASP A 669 -29.74 9.93 -13.08
N LEU A 670 -29.81 9.77 -11.76
CA LEU A 670 -28.90 10.42 -10.83
C LEU A 670 -27.53 9.76 -10.89
N LEU A 671 -26.54 10.56 -11.26
CA LEU A 671 -25.18 10.12 -11.45
C LEU A 671 -24.40 10.29 -10.14
N PHE A 672 -23.82 9.19 -9.66
CA PHE A 672 -22.96 9.17 -8.48
C PHE A 672 -21.51 9.12 -8.91
N LEU A 673 -20.69 10.02 -8.38
CA LEU A 673 -19.24 9.93 -8.48
C LEU A 673 -18.77 8.84 -7.50
N SER A 674 -18.29 7.72 -8.06
CA SER A 674 -17.73 6.64 -7.27
C SER A 674 -16.51 7.10 -6.48
N LYS A 675 -16.48 6.76 -5.19
CA LYS A 675 -15.36 6.98 -4.26
C LYS A 675 -14.70 5.69 -3.82
N ALA A 676 -14.81 4.63 -4.62
CA ALA A 676 -14.23 3.32 -4.31
C ALA A 676 -12.74 3.39 -3.94
N TYR A 677 -11.94 4.22 -4.63
CA TYR A 677 -10.51 4.41 -4.34
C TYR A 677 -10.22 5.16 -3.02
N GLU A 678 -11.23 5.79 -2.40
CA GLU A 678 -11.13 6.43 -1.07
C GLU A 678 -11.42 5.44 0.07
N ARG A 679 -11.86 4.21 -0.23
CA ARG A 679 -12.26 3.17 0.74
C ARG A 679 -11.15 2.17 1.04
N GLY A 680 -11.26 1.47 2.16
CA GLY A 680 -10.31 0.48 2.66
C GLY A 680 -9.03 1.04 3.30
N LYS A 681 -8.89 2.36 3.44
CA LYS A 681 -7.75 3.00 4.15
C LYS A 681 -8.03 3.02 5.65
N ILE A 682 -7.01 2.79 6.49
CA ILE A 682 -7.17 2.82 7.96
C ILE A 682 -7.49 4.25 8.42
N ILE A 683 -8.61 4.47 9.13
CA ILE A 683 -8.99 5.76 9.74
C ILE A 683 -8.73 5.80 11.25
N LYS A 684 -8.69 4.64 11.90
CA LYS A 684 -8.45 4.55 13.35
C LYS A 684 -7.79 3.22 13.72
N GLU A 685 -6.87 3.28 14.66
CA GLU A 685 -6.21 2.14 15.29
C GLU A 685 -6.25 2.32 16.82
N GLU A 686 -6.82 1.36 17.54
CA GLU A 686 -6.99 1.41 18.99
C GLU A 686 -6.34 0.16 19.60
N LEU A 687 -5.26 0.32 20.35
CA LEU A 687 -4.55 -0.76 21.03
C LEU A 687 -5.03 -0.87 22.48
N TYR A 688 -5.40 -2.07 22.88
CA TYR A 688 -5.89 -2.41 24.22
C TYR A 688 -4.97 -3.43 24.89
N ASN A 689 -4.81 -3.28 26.20
CA ASN A 689 -4.13 -4.27 27.02
C ASN A 689 -5.06 -5.43 27.45
N LEU A 690 -4.51 -6.38 28.19
CA LEU A 690 -5.18 -7.54 28.79
C LEU A 690 -6.47 -7.23 29.58
N LEU A 691 -6.58 -6.04 30.18
CA LEU A 691 -7.73 -5.63 31.00
C LEU A 691 -8.82 -4.95 30.18
N GLY A 692 -8.65 -4.85 28.85
CA GLY A 692 -9.53 -4.08 27.98
C GLY A 692 -9.37 -2.57 28.14
N ILE A 693 -8.26 -2.12 28.72
CA ILE A 693 -7.94 -0.69 28.84
C ILE A 693 -7.19 -0.27 27.57
N LYS A 694 -7.63 0.83 26.96
CA LYS A 694 -7.00 1.42 25.78
C LYS A 694 -5.68 2.07 26.18
N VAL A 695 -4.56 1.61 25.61
CA VAL A 695 -3.21 2.11 25.91
C VAL A 695 -2.67 3.02 24.81
N LYS A 696 -3.18 2.88 23.58
CA LYS A 696 -2.81 3.73 22.45
C LYS A 696 -3.98 3.88 21.49
N GLU A 697 -4.13 5.07 20.96
CA GLU A 697 -5.07 5.38 19.88
C GLU A 697 -4.34 6.17 18.79
N THR A 698 -4.53 5.78 17.54
CA THR A 698 -4.04 6.54 16.39
C THR A 698 -5.18 6.82 15.43
N GLU A 699 -5.47 8.09 15.18
CA GLU A 699 -6.45 8.54 14.20
C GLU A 699 -5.76 9.03 12.92
N TYR A 700 -6.29 8.64 11.77
CA TYR A 700 -5.77 8.98 10.45
C TYR A 700 -6.82 9.78 9.67
N LYS A 701 -6.39 10.88 9.06
CA LYS A 701 -7.24 11.70 8.19
C LYS A 701 -6.59 11.82 6.83
N TYR A 702 -7.39 11.61 5.80
CA TYR A 702 -6.98 11.67 4.41
C TYR A 702 -7.75 12.78 3.70
N LYS A 703 -7.22 13.23 2.56
CA LYS A 703 -7.83 14.27 1.76
C LYS A 703 -7.76 13.90 0.29
N ASN A 704 -8.85 14.18 -0.43
CA ASN A 704 -8.84 14.25 -1.88
C ASN A 704 -8.40 15.67 -2.29
N PHE A 705 -7.42 15.77 -3.18
CA PHE A 705 -6.78 17.03 -3.57
C PHE A 705 -7.51 17.79 -4.69
N LEU A 706 -8.69 17.30 -5.08
CA LEU A 706 -9.56 17.97 -6.04
C LEU A 706 -10.25 19.19 -5.39
N LYS A 707 -9.62 20.37 -5.48
CA LYS A 707 -10.00 21.59 -4.73
C LYS A 707 -11.39 22.16 -5.03
N LYS A 708 -11.99 21.83 -6.18
CA LYS A 708 -13.40 22.02 -6.57
C LYS A 708 -13.54 21.44 -7.97
N LEU A 709 -14.53 20.60 -8.23
CA LEU A 709 -14.83 20.23 -9.61
C LEU A 709 -15.22 21.49 -10.38
N PRO A 710 -14.72 21.69 -11.62
CA PRO A 710 -15.21 22.78 -12.45
C PRO A 710 -16.74 22.69 -12.51
N THR A 711 -17.44 23.79 -12.28
CA THR A 711 -18.85 23.82 -12.65
C THR A 711 -18.90 23.72 -14.17
N ILE A 712 -19.53 22.68 -14.71
CA ILE A 712 -19.80 22.61 -16.14
C ILE A 712 -20.73 23.80 -16.46
N ASP A 713 -20.19 24.85 -17.06
CA ASP A 713 -21.00 25.79 -17.82
C ASP A 713 -21.18 25.14 -19.19
N LEU A 714 -22.44 24.90 -19.59
CA LEU A 714 -22.70 24.57 -20.98
C LEU A 714 -22.19 25.74 -21.82
N LEU A 715 -21.07 25.52 -22.50
CA LEU A 715 -20.99 25.56 -23.96
C LEU A 715 -22.08 26.41 -24.60
N ASN A 716 -21.98 27.72 -24.42
CA ASN A 716 -22.16 28.56 -25.59
C ASN A 716 -21.10 28.13 -26.61
N THR A 717 -21.40 28.27 -27.89
CA THR A 717 -20.51 27.99 -29.04
C THR A 717 -19.12 28.67 -28.95
N ASN A 718 -18.90 29.50 -27.94
CA ASN A 718 -17.66 30.21 -27.60
C ASN A 718 -17.12 29.89 -26.18
N CYS A 719 -17.15 28.63 -25.72
CA CYS A 719 -16.54 28.30 -24.40
C CYS A 719 -15.01 28.22 -24.49
N SER A 720 -14.33 29.34 -24.29
CA SER A 720 -12.86 29.42 -24.22
C SER A 720 -12.27 28.86 -22.91
N THR A 721 -13.11 28.45 -21.95
CA THR A 721 -12.74 27.99 -20.60
C THR A 721 -13.12 26.54 -20.27
N CYS A 722 -13.81 25.84 -21.18
CA CYS A 722 -14.24 24.46 -20.98
C CYS A 722 -13.06 23.50 -21.21
N LYS A 723 -12.65 22.75 -20.18
CA LYS A 723 -11.64 21.69 -20.28
C LYS A 723 -12.30 20.31 -20.15
N ALA A 724 -12.00 19.41 -21.08
CA ALA A 724 -12.44 18.01 -21.05
C ALA A 724 -11.69 17.14 -20.04
N SER A 725 -10.55 17.65 -19.60
CA SER A 725 -9.60 17.03 -18.68
C SER A 725 -8.58 18.09 -18.25
N ASP A 726 -7.90 17.83 -17.14
CA ASP A 726 -6.66 18.51 -16.78
C ASP A 726 -5.73 17.45 -16.17
N ALA A 727 -4.56 17.84 -15.65
CA ALA A 727 -3.63 16.92 -15.00
C ALA A 727 -4.21 16.12 -13.81
N ASN A 728 -5.44 16.44 -13.36
CA ASN A 728 -6.04 15.92 -12.12
C ASN A 728 -7.37 15.18 -12.32
N TYR A 729 -8.00 15.28 -13.49
CA TYR A 729 -9.33 14.71 -13.73
C TYR A 729 -9.59 14.48 -15.23
N TYR A 730 -10.54 13.61 -15.54
CA TYR A 730 -11.13 13.47 -16.87
C TYR A 730 -12.65 13.63 -16.82
N VAL A 731 -13.28 13.95 -17.95
CA VAL A 731 -14.74 13.98 -18.09
C VAL A 731 -15.24 12.61 -18.57
N LYS A 732 -16.20 12.03 -17.84
CA LYS A 732 -17.06 10.93 -18.28
C LYS A 732 -18.36 11.52 -18.83
N VAL A 733 -18.82 11.04 -19.98
CA VAL A 733 -20.10 11.42 -20.60
C VAL A 733 -21.01 10.21 -20.59
N ASN A 734 -22.23 10.36 -20.08
CA ASN A 734 -23.29 9.37 -20.20
C ASN A 734 -24.43 9.99 -21.01
N ASP A 735 -24.77 9.38 -22.14
CA ASP A 735 -25.95 9.77 -22.92
C ASP A 735 -27.11 8.86 -22.60
N TYR A 736 -28.28 9.48 -22.44
CA TYR A 736 -29.55 8.82 -22.19
C TYR A 736 -30.51 9.21 -23.31
N PRO A 737 -30.37 8.59 -24.49
CA PRO A 737 -31.03 9.14 -25.67
C PRO A 737 -32.57 8.93 -25.63
N SER A 738 -33.12 8.13 -24.69
CA SER A 738 -34.57 7.93 -24.39
C SER A 738 -35.21 9.17 -23.85
N ASN A 739 -34.43 9.83 -23.00
CA ASN A 739 -34.86 10.92 -22.17
C ASN A 739 -34.35 12.25 -22.75
N TYR A 740 -33.78 12.22 -23.96
CA TYR A 740 -33.22 13.36 -24.69
C TYR A 740 -32.33 14.24 -23.81
N HIS A 741 -31.42 13.63 -23.06
CA HIS A 741 -30.49 14.36 -22.22
C HIS A 741 -29.11 13.70 -22.13
N LEU A 742 -28.10 14.55 -21.98
CA LEU A 742 -26.71 14.18 -21.77
C LEU A 742 -26.31 14.50 -20.34
N GLN A 743 -25.46 13.67 -19.76
CA GLN A 743 -24.89 13.88 -18.45
C GLN A 743 -23.37 13.78 -18.49
N THR A 744 -22.72 14.57 -17.66
CA THR A 744 -21.26 14.67 -17.62
C THR A 744 -20.79 14.67 -16.18
N GLN A 745 -19.72 13.91 -15.91
CA GLN A 745 -19.09 13.79 -14.61
C GLN A 745 -17.60 14.03 -14.74
N TYR A 746 -17.03 14.79 -13.81
CA TYR A 746 -15.58 14.85 -13.67
C TYR A 746 -15.12 13.75 -12.72
N ILE A 747 -14.22 12.89 -13.19
CA ILE A 747 -13.62 11.81 -12.42
C ILE A 747 -12.18 12.21 -12.06
N PRO A 748 -11.83 12.32 -10.77
CA PRO A 748 -10.47 12.63 -10.36
C PRO A 748 -9.50 11.46 -10.63
N VAL A 749 -8.25 11.81 -10.93
CA VAL A 749 -7.11 10.90 -11.11
C VAL A 749 -6.05 11.14 -10.02
N LEU A 750 -6.34 12.01 -9.03
CA LEU A 750 -5.46 12.29 -7.90
C LEU A 750 -5.64 11.27 -6.76
N PRO A 751 -4.56 10.93 -6.03
CA PRO A 751 -4.62 10.02 -4.90
C PRO A 751 -5.25 10.63 -3.64
N TYR A 752 -5.80 9.74 -2.81
CA TYR A 752 -6.38 10.04 -1.51
C TYR A 752 -5.30 9.87 -0.43
N LEU A 753 -4.54 10.94 -0.18
CA LEU A 753 -3.33 10.89 0.65
C LEU A 753 -3.60 11.28 2.11
N LEU A 754 -2.78 10.74 3.01
CA LEU A 754 -2.78 11.05 4.44
C LEU A 754 -2.37 12.51 4.69
N VAL A 755 -3.21 13.28 5.36
CA VAL A 755 -2.97 14.70 5.73
C VAL A 755 -2.80 14.92 7.23
N SER A 756 -3.24 13.99 8.07
CA SER A 756 -3.07 14.07 9.52
C SER A 756 -3.04 12.69 10.15
N GLN A 757 -2.17 12.52 11.13
CA GLN A 757 -2.11 11.38 12.02
C GLN A 757 -1.99 11.90 13.45
N THR A 758 -2.92 11.58 14.34
CA THR A 758 -2.85 11.94 15.75
C THR A 758 -2.74 10.67 16.57
N THR A 759 -1.70 10.55 17.38
CA THR A 759 -1.44 9.42 18.26
C THR A 759 -1.57 9.88 19.71
N SER A 760 -2.35 9.17 20.50
CA SER A 760 -2.51 9.37 21.94
C SER A 760 -2.09 8.09 22.65
N GLU A 761 -1.09 8.19 23.53
CA GLU A 761 -0.54 7.06 24.29
C GLU A 761 -0.74 7.31 25.78
N ASP A 762 -1.29 6.32 26.49
CA ASP A 762 -1.49 6.35 27.93
C ASP A 762 -0.42 5.48 28.60
N PHE A 763 0.46 6.11 29.37
CA PHE A 763 1.51 5.43 30.13
C PHE A 763 1.10 5.11 31.58
N GLY A 764 -0.18 5.32 31.94
CA GLY A 764 -0.70 5.02 33.26
C GLY A 764 -0.61 3.53 33.61
N GLY A 765 0.17 3.18 34.63
CA GLY A 765 0.13 1.86 35.27
C GLY A 765 -1.04 1.74 36.26
N PHE A 766 -1.31 0.53 36.74
CA PHE A 766 -2.41 0.20 37.68
C PHE A 766 -2.46 1.07 38.96
N MET A 767 -1.39 1.81 39.27
CA MET A 767 -1.27 2.67 40.46
C MET A 767 -0.65 4.07 40.18
N MET A 768 -0.45 4.47 38.91
CA MET A 768 0.03 5.81 38.54
C MET A 768 -1.13 6.64 37.96
N PRO A 769 -1.16 7.97 38.13
CA PRO A 769 -2.06 8.81 37.36
C PRO A 769 -1.79 8.60 35.86
N SER A 770 -2.85 8.46 35.05
CA SER A 770 -2.74 8.42 33.59
C SER A 770 -2.03 9.69 33.11
N GLU A 771 -0.88 9.51 32.44
CA GLU A 771 -0.20 10.59 31.72
C GLU A 771 -0.38 10.32 30.23
N LEU A 772 -1.27 11.12 29.63
CA LEU A 772 -1.61 11.03 28.22
C LEU A 772 -0.60 11.84 27.40
N ILE A 773 0.17 11.16 26.55
CA ILE A 773 1.06 11.81 25.59
C ILE A 773 0.37 11.83 24.23
N GLU A 774 0.04 13.03 23.76
CA GLU A 774 -0.47 13.23 22.41
C GLU A 774 0.64 13.71 21.48
N THR A 775 0.80 13.03 20.34
CA THR A 775 1.63 13.44 19.22
C THR A 775 0.79 13.56 17.97
N SER A 776 0.74 14.75 17.36
CA SER A 776 0.03 14.99 16.09
C SER A 776 1.01 15.29 14.96
N LYS A 777 0.99 14.48 13.90
CA LYS A 777 1.67 14.72 12.64
C LYS A 777 0.67 15.27 11.63
N LYS A 778 0.88 16.48 11.12
CA LYS A 778 0.13 17.06 10.00
C LYS A 778 1.01 17.12 8.76
N ILE A 779 0.44 16.73 7.62
CA ILE A 779 1.14 16.68 6.32
C ILE A 779 0.41 17.61 5.36
N THR A 780 1.14 18.55 4.79
CA THR A 780 0.63 19.48 3.78
C THR A 780 1.23 19.12 2.43
N TYR A 781 0.38 19.06 1.41
CA TYR A 781 0.76 18.86 0.01
C TYR A 781 0.50 20.13 -0.79
N SER A 782 1.12 20.23 -1.98
CA SER A 782 0.84 21.34 -2.88
C SER A 782 -0.55 21.16 -3.49
N ASP A 783 -1.45 22.09 -3.14
CA ASP A 783 -2.77 22.19 -3.76
C ASP A 783 -2.80 23.28 -4.88
N ASN A 784 -1.67 23.88 -5.25
CA ASN A 784 -1.60 25.04 -6.14
C ASN A 784 -0.97 24.67 -7.49
N LEU A 785 -1.72 24.90 -8.57
CA LEU A 785 -1.30 24.64 -9.95
C LEU A 785 -1.16 25.95 -10.72
N TYR A 786 -0.02 26.65 -10.60
CA TYR A 786 0.28 27.75 -11.53
C TYR A 786 1.77 27.93 -11.75
N PHE A 787 2.23 27.67 -12.98
CA PHE A 787 3.32 28.42 -13.60
C PHE A 787 3.01 28.61 -15.10
N ASN A 788 2.80 29.88 -15.51
CA ASN A 788 2.79 30.40 -16.88
C ASN A 788 2.36 29.43 -18.01
N ASN A 789 1.09 29.05 -18.04
CA ASN A 789 0.40 28.39 -19.17
C ASN A 789 1.06 27.15 -19.83
N ALA A 790 2.12 26.57 -19.25
CA ALA A 790 2.87 25.49 -19.89
C ALA A 790 3.26 24.33 -18.97
N LEU A 791 3.32 24.50 -17.63
CA LEU A 791 3.71 23.42 -16.70
C LEU A 791 2.84 23.44 -15.43
N THR A 792 1.75 22.67 -15.46
CA THR A 792 0.97 22.28 -14.28
C THR A 792 1.74 21.19 -13.53
N TYR A 793 2.09 21.40 -12.26
CA TYR A 793 2.87 20.41 -11.49
C TYR A 793 2.24 20.13 -10.13
N TRP A 794 1.28 19.20 -10.13
CA TRP A 794 0.89 18.50 -8.91
C TRP A 794 1.83 17.30 -8.71
N HIS A 795 2.17 16.98 -7.47
CA HIS A 795 2.96 15.80 -7.12
C HIS A 795 2.49 15.19 -5.79
N PRO A 796 2.67 13.88 -5.57
CA PRO A 796 2.22 13.21 -4.34
C PRO A 796 3.13 13.46 -3.13
N PHE A 797 4.26 14.17 -3.29
CA PHE A 797 5.19 14.41 -2.18
C PHE A 797 4.76 15.54 -1.24
N PRO A 798 5.05 15.44 0.07
CA PRO A 798 4.74 16.48 1.03
C PRO A 798 5.60 17.73 0.80
N ILE A 799 5.01 18.91 1.02
CA ILE A 799 5.70 20.21 1.04
C ILE A 799 5.93 20.72 2.47
N GLU A 800 5.17 20.21 3.44
CA GLU A 800 5.35 20.50 4.86
C GLU A 800 4.94 19.30 5.72
N GLU A 801 5.72 18.98 6.74
CA GLU A 801 5.37 18.07 7.82
C GLU A 801 5.47 18.80 9.16
N LYS A 802 4.41 18.78 9.95
CA LYS A 802 4.33 19.43 11.27
C LYS A 802 4.09 18.38 12.33
N ILE A 803 5.01 18.24 13.28
CA ILE A 803 4.91 17.35 14.45
C ILE A 803 4.65 18.20 15.69
N ILE A 804 3.58 17.90 16.42
CA ILE A 804 3.13 18.61 17.62
C ILE A 804 3.13 17.61 18.77
N ASN A 805 3.83 17.92 19.87
CA ASN A 805 3.80 17.13 21.10
C ASN A 805 3.96 18.05 22.33
N SER A 806 4.08 17.46 23.53
CA SER A 806 4.26 18.20 24.80
C SER A 806 5.52 19.09 24.84
N LYS A 807 6.55 18.80 24.02
CA LYS A 807 7.76 19.62 23.92
C LYS A 807 7.59 20.83 22.98
N GLY A 808 6.47 20.92 22.25
CA GLY A 808 6.14 21.98 21.32
C GLY A 808 5.96 21.49 19.89
N THR A 809 6.17 22.39 18.92
CA THR A 809 5.90 22.11 17.50
C THR A 809 7.20 22.10 16.69
N ALA A 810 7.51 20.97 16.04
CA ALA A 810 8.53 20.90 15.00
C ALA A 810 7.88 20.95 13.61
N ILE A 811 8.48 21.66 12.66
CA ILE A 811 7.99 21.77 11.28
C ILE A 811 9.15 21.50 10.33
N ARG A 812 8.94 20.69 9.30
CA ARG A 812 9.84 20.53 8.16
C ARG A 812 9.14 21.01 6.91
N LYS A 813 9.80 21.85 6.11
CA LYS A 813 9.34 22.26 4.77
C LYS A 813 10.30 21.75 3.73
N TYR A 814 9.76 21.26 2.62
CA TYR A 814 10.50 20.75 1.49
C TYR A 814 10.26 21.67 0.29
N LEU A 815 11.34 22.07 -0.39
CA LEU A 815 11.27 22.80 -1.65
C LEU A 815 11.82 21.94 -2.77
N TYR A 816 11.01 21.79 -3.82
CA TYR A 816 11.34 21.04 -5.03
C TYR A 816 11.80 22.00 -6.14
N PRO A 817 12.39 21.50 -7.25
CA PRO A 817 12.81 22.33 -8.38
C PRO A 817 11.73 23.33 -8.84
N THR A 818 10.46 22.90 -8.86
CA THR A 818 9.31 23.74 -9.22
C THR A 818 9.11 24.93 -8.27
N ASP A 819 9.27 24.74 -6.96
CA ASP A 819 9.11 25.80 -5.96
C ASP A 819 10.20 26.87 -6.08
N LEU A 820 11.43 26.43 -6.36
CA LEU A 820 12.59 27.32 -6.50
C LEU A 820 12.52 28.16 -7.78
N LEU A 821 11.84 27.67 -8.82
CA LEU A 821 11.64 28.39 -10.08
C LEU A 821 10.50 29.41 -10.03
N LYS A 822 9.52 29.28 -9.13
CA LYS A 822 8.29 30.09 -9.09
C LYS A 822 8.51 31.61 -9.01
N ASN A 823 9.56 32.04 -8.32
CA ASN A 823 9.94 33.45 -8.16
C ASN A 823 11.37 33.70 -8.66
N SER A 824 11.80 32.93 -9.65
CA SER A 824 13.12 33.07 -10.29
C SER A 824 13.07 34.09 -11.43
N PRO A 825 14.20 34.68 -11.86
CA PRO A 825 14.26 35.59 -13.00
C PRO A 825 14.12 34.88 -14.37
N CYS A 826 13.60 33.65 -14.41
CA CYS A 826 13.51 32.87 -15.65
C CYS A 826 12.29 33.29 -16.50
N PRO A 827 12.48 33.87 -17.71
CA PRO A 827 11.40 34.18 -18.64
C PRO A 827 10.75 32.91 -19.23
N ALA A 828 9.58 33.06 -19.87
CA ALA A 828 8.97 32.02 -20.68
C ALA A 828 9.89 31.72 -21.89
N GLY A 829 10.69 30.65 -21.81
CA GLY A 829 11.68 30.28 -22.83
C GLY A 829 13.02 29.77 -22.30
N GLY A 830 13.25 29.79 -20.98
CA GLY A 830 14.43 29.22 -20.35
C GLY A 830 15.03 30.09 -19.25
N CYS A 831 15.73 29.47 -18.31
CA CYS A 831 16.58 30.14 -17.32
C CYS A 831 17.94 30.47 -17.95
N ASN A 832 18.32 31.76 -17.98
CA ASN A 832 19.60 32.20 -18.57
C ASN A 832 20.66 32.64 -17.54
N SER A 833 20.32 32.66 -16.24
CA SER A 833 21.30 32.97 -15.19
C SER A 833 20.92 32.35 -13.83
N SER A 834 21.84 31.55 -13.29
CA SER A 834 21.80 31.08 -11.89
C SER A 834 22.45 32.11 -10.95
N ASP A 835 21.92 32.26 -9.73
CA ASP A 835 22.53 33.06 -8.66
C ASP A 835 23.22 32.15 -7.64
N ASN A 836 24.49 31.84 -7.90
CA ASN A 836 25.27 30.96 -7.04
C ASN A 836 25.70 31.61 -5.71
N THR A 837 25.34 32.89 -5.46
CA THR A 837 25.68 33.61 -4.23
C THR A 837 24.69 33.38 -3.09
N ILE A 838 23.57 32.72 -3.38
CA ILE A 838 22.50 32.43 -2.42
C ILE A 838 22.10 30.95 -2.38
N VAL A 839 21.41 30.56 -1.32
CA VAL A 839 20.69 29.29 -1.21
C VAL A 839 19.51 29.24 -2.20
N GLY A 840 19.37 28.11 -2.92
CA GLY A 840 18.29 27.90 -3.87
C GLY A 840 18.43 28.63 -5.20
N GLY A 841 19.63 29.08 -5.57
CA GLY A 841 19.85 29.91 -6.76
C GLY A 841 20.24 29.19 -8.06
N GLN A 842 20.32 27.85 -8.09
CA GLN A 842 20.74 27.07 -9.28
C GLN A 842 19.62 26.85 -10.32
N TYR A 843 18.95 27.93 -10.75
CA TYR A 843 17.73 27.87 -11.55
C TYR A 843 17.87 27.09 -12.87
N GLU A 844 18.99 27.24 -13.59
CA GLU A 844 19.25 26.51 -14.84
C GLU A 844 19.26 24.98 -14.65
N ILE A 845 19.87 24.51 -13.55
CA ILE A 845 19.95 23.08 -13.24
C ILE A 845 18.57 22.56 -12.86
N TYR A 846 17.80 23.34 -12.10
CA TYR A 846 16.44 22.97 -11.69
C TYR A 846 15.50 22.81 -12.90
N GLU A 847 15.58 23.70 -13.88
CA GLU A 847 14.81 23.59 -15.13
C GLU A 847 15.19 22.34 -15.93
N LYS A 848 16.50 22.08 -16.09
CA LYS A 848 16.96 20.86 -16.79
C LYS A 848 16.55 19.58 -16.08
N MET A 849 16.58 19.54 -14.75
CA MET A 849 16.07 18.41 -13.96
C MET A 849 14.59 18.13 -14.28
N LEU A 850 13.76 19.17 -14.33
CA LEU A 850 12.33 19.03 -14.68
C LEU A 850 12.13 18.53 -16.11
N SER A 851 12.98 18.94 -17.07
CA SER A 851 12.92 18.41 -18.44
C SER A 851 13.16 16.89 -18.53
N LYS A 852 13.86 16.33 -17.53
CA LYS A 852 14.13 14.89 -17.34
C LYS A 852 13.17 14.24 -16.34
N ASN A 853 12.07 14.91 -15.99
CA ASN A 853 11.10 14.45 -14.98
C ASN A 853 11.72 14.17 -13.61
N MET A 854 12.84 14.81 -13.26
CA MET A 854 13.49 14.60 -11.97
C MET A 854 12.90 15.52 -10.90
N LEU A 855 12.32 14.93 -9.86
CA LEU A 855 11.67 15.67 -8.77
C LEU A 855 12.18 15.17 -7.42
N LEU A 856 13.24 15.81 -6.94
CA LEU A 856 13.88 15.53 -5.66
C LEU A 856 13.76 16.75 -4.74
N PRO A 857 13.59 16.58 -3.42
CA PRO A 857 13.62 17.71 -2.49
C PRO A 857 15.04 18.29 -2.47
N LEU A 858 15.16 19.56 -2.86
CA LEU A 858 16.45 20.24 -2.96
C LEU A 858 16.79 21.02 -1.69
N ILE A 859 15.79 21.57 -1.02
CA ILE A 859 15.94 22.27 0.26
C ILE A 859 14.98 21.69 1.28
N GLU A 860 15.51 21.40 2.47
CA GLU A 860 14.75 21.07 3.67
C GLU A 860 14.96 22.16 4.71
N ILE A 861 13.90 22.82 5.15
CA ILE A 861 13.93 23.83 6.22
C ILE A 861 13.23 23.25 7.44
N THR A 862 13.95 23.08 8.53
CA THR A 862 13.40 22.57 9.80
C THR A 862 13.29 23.70 10.81
N LYS A 863 12.12 23.85 11.43
CA LYS A 863 11.89 24.65 12.63
C LYS A 863 11.73 23.71 13.82
N ASN A 864 12.56 23.84 14.85
CA ASN A 864 12.44 23.02 16.06
C ASN A 864 11.40 23.61 17.04
N PRO A 865 11.05 22.89 18.13
CA PRO A 865 10.09 23.37 19.14
C PRO A 865 10.47 24.66 19.88
N HIS A 866 11.71 25.12 19.75
CA HIS A 866 12.25 26.35 20.37
C HIS A 866 12.38 27.50 19.38
N ASP A 867 11.60 27.47 18.28
CA ASP A 867 11.60 28.48 17.21
C ASP A 867 12.96 28.69 16.51
N LYS A 868 13.88 27.71 16.60
CA LYS A 868 15.14 27.75 15.86
C LYS A 868 15.01 27.04 14.53
N TYR A 869 15.58 27.66 13.49
CA TYR A 869 15.54 27.15 12.13
C TYR A 869 16.88 26.56 11.73
N THR A 870 16.84 25.48 10.96
CA THR A 870 17.98 24.93 10.24
C THR A 870 17.58 24.68 8.79
N LEU A 871 18.54 24.78 7.89
CA LEU A 871 18.34 24.51 6.48
C LEU A 871 19.36 23.47 6.01
N LYS A 872 18.92 22.53 5.19
CA LYS A 872 19.79 21.64 4.41
C LYS A 872 19.50 21.82 2.94
N GLU A 873 20.53 21.92 2.12
CA GLU A 873 20.42 22.02 0.69
C GLU A 873 21.27 20.96 0.00
N SER A 874 20.67 20.27 -0.98
CA SER A 874 21.35 19.38 -1.90
C SER A 874 21.54 20.11 -3.22
N LEU A 875 22.79 20.37 -3.60
CA LEU A 875 23.15 21.08 -4.82
C LEU A 875 23.38 20.08 -5.96
N PRO A 876 22.47 20.01 -6.95
CA PRO A 876 22.66 19.15 -8.11
C PRO A 876 23.76 19.68 -9.04
N SER A 877 24.32 18.82 -9.86
CA SER A 877 25.03 19.22 -11.08
C SER A 877 24.73 18.24 -12.21
N SER A 878 24.82 18.71 -13.45
CA SER A 878 24.85 17.80 -14.58
C SER A 878 26.23 17.18 -14.74
N ILE A 879 26.24 15.94 -15.21
CA ILE A 879 27.40 15.20 -15.65
C ILE A 879 27.10 14.73 -17.07
N THR A 880 27.98 15.06 -18.01
CA THR A 880 27.89 14.58 -19.37
C THR A 880 28.51 13.20 -19.45
N LEU A 881 27.66 12.18 -19.62
CA LEU A 881 28.08 10.84 -19.99
C LEU A 881 28.16 10.74 -21.54
N PRO A 882 28.88 9.76 -22.10
CA PRO A 882 29.04 9.63 -23.56
C PRO A 882 27.72 9.56 -24.34
N THR A 883 26.64 9.08 -23.72
CA THR A 883 25.34 8.84 -24.35
C THR A 883 24.20 9.69 -23.77
N SER A 884 24.43 10.44 -22.68
CA SER A 884 23.38 11.18 -21.99
C SER A 884 23.91 12.28 -21.06
N GLU A 885 23.10 13.31 -20.82
CA GLU A 885 23.28 14.21 -19.67
C GLU A 885 22.51 13.63 -18.47
N SER A 886 23.20 13.45 -17.35
CA SER A 886 22.68 12.88 -16.11
C SER A 886 22.85 13.86 -14.95
N PHE A 887 22.03 13.76 -13.91
CA PHE A 887 22.13 14.63 -12.74
C PHE A 887 22.53 13.86 -11.49
N VAL A 888 23.45 14.44 -10.71
CA VAL A 888 23.91 13.94 -9.41
C VAL A 888 23.95 15.06 -8.40
N ILE A 889 24.04 14.72 -7.10
CA ILE A 889 24.27 15.71 -6.05
C ILE A 889 25.76 16.00 -5.96
N LYS A 890 26.19 17.21 -6.31
CA LYS A 890 27.61 17.61 -6.23
C LYS A 890 28.01 17.97 -4.81
N LYS A 891 27.09 18.53 -4.02
CA LYS A 891 27.41 19.07 -2.69
C LYS A 891 26.16 19.06 -1.82
N LYS A 892 26.33 18.81 -0.53
CA LYS A 892 25.30 19.04 0.49
C LYS A 892 25.82 20.04 1.50
N ARG A 893 24.99 21.01 1.87
CA ARG A 893 25.33 22.07 2.82
C ARG A 893 24.21 22.31 3.81
N GLN A 894 24.57 22.86 4.96
CA GLN A 894 23.64 23.22 6.02
C GLN A 894 23.86 24.66 6.48
N SER A 895 22.81 25.31 6.99
CA SER A 895 22.93 26.65 7.59
C SER A 895 23.85 26.66 8.81
N LEU A 896 24.53 27.78 9.05
CA LEU A 896 25.15 28.06 10.35
C LEU A 896 24.07 28.16 11.45
N LEU A 897 24.49 28.02 12.70
CA LEU A 897 23.56 27.98 13.84
C LEU A 897 22.89 29.35 14.11
N ASP A 898 23.56 30.44 13.72
CA ASP A 898 23.18 31.84 13.91
C ASP A 898 22.65 32.51 12.64
N SER A 899 22.52 31.77 11.53
CA SER A 899 21.96 32.30 10.28
C SER A 899 20.56 32.89 10.50
N ASN A 900 20.30 34.07 9.93
CA ASN A 900 18.97 34.71 9.98
C ASN A 900 17.99 34.03 9.02
N LEU A 901 17.44 32.90 9.47
CA LEU A 901 16.64 31.98 8.67
C LEU A 901 15.17 31.93 9.13
N SER A 902 14.26 31.87 8.17
CA SER A 902 12.85 31.53 8.39
C SER A 902 12.28 30.85 7.16
N PHE A 903 11.01 30.42 7.21
CA PHE A 903 10.33 29.86 6.04
C PHE A 903 10.15 30.84 4.87
N THR A 904 10.19 32.15 5.12
CA THR A 904 10.08 33.19 4.07
C THR A 904 11.42 33.81 3.71
N SER A 905 12.41 33.76 4.60
CA SER A 905 13.76 34.32 4.42
C SER A 905 14.83 33.21 4.29
N TYR A 906 14.58 32.21 3.44
CA TYR A 906 15.48 31.05 3.29
C TYR A 906 16.60 31.24 2.25
N LYS A 907 16.48 32.24 1.36
CA LYS A 907 17.49 32.60 0.37
C LYS A 907 18.64 33.36 1.03
N ILE A 908 19.31 32.74 1.98
CA ILE A 908 20.46 33.31 2.70
C ILE A 908 21.71 33.28 1.81
N PRO A 909 22.67 34.19 2.03
CA PRO A 909 23.96 34.15 1.35
C PRO A 909 24.70 32.83 1.60
N VAL A 910 25.53 32.42 0.64
CA VAL A 910 26.36 31.21 0.78
C VAL A 910 27.43 31.35 1.88
N SER A 911 27.71 32.57 2.36
CA SER A 911 28.55 32.78 3.56
C SER A 911 27.92 32.23 4.84
N ASP A 912 26.60 32.05 4.87
CA ASP A 912 25.83 31.69 6.06
C ASP A 912 25.50 30.19 6.09
N VAL A 913 26.19 29.40 5.28
CA VAL A 913 26.09 27.94 5.21
C VAL A 913 27.47 27.31 5.27
N ILE A 914 27.53 26.07 5.73
CA ILE A 914 28.74 25.24 5.74
C ILE A 914 28.49 23.97 4.93
N ASP A 915 29.48 23.56 4.15
CA ASP A 915 29.38 22.32 3.38
C ASP A 915 29.60 21.11 4.30
N ASP A 916 28.64 20.19 4.28
CA ASP A 916 28.73 18.93 5.01
C ASP A 916 29.62 17.95 4.24
N VAL A 917 29.33 17.82 2.95
CA VAL A 917 30.03 16.92 2.04
C VAL A 917 30.06 17.51 0.64
N SER A 918 31.24 17.46 0.03
CA SER A 918 31.45 17.75 -1.39
C SER A 918 31.79 16.46 -2.13
N TYR A 919 31.01 16.13 -3.15
CA TYR A 919 31.26 15.01 -4.05
C TYR A 919 31.97 15.55 -5.29
N GLU A 920 33.27 15.35 -5.33
CA GLU A 920 34.16 16.08 -6.24
C GLU A 920 34.38 15.34 -7.55
N VAL A 921 34.47 14.01 -7.48
CA VAL A 921 34.73 13.17 -8.64
C VAL A 921 33.77 11.98 -8.65
N TYR A 922 33.17 11.77 -9.81
CA TYR A 922 32.29 10.66 -10.13
C TYR A 922 32.87 9.84 -11.27
N ASP A 923 32.78 8.52 -11.21
CA ASP A 923 33.10 7.66 -12.35
C ASP A 923 31.96 7.63 -13.41
N ASN A 924 32.17 6.89 -14.49
CA ASN A 924 31.20 6.72 -15.58
C ASN A 924 29.95 5.91 -15.21
N LYS A 925 29.87 5.32 -14.00
CA LYS A 925 28.64 4.73 -13.43
C LYS A 925 28.03 5.62 -12.35
N LEU A 926 28.46 6.88 -12.29
CA LEU A 926 28.05 7.85 -11.29
C LEU A 926 28.36 7.39 -9.84
N ASN A 927 29.37 6.54 -9.63
CA ASN A 927 29.89 6.23 -8.29
C ASN A 927 30.75 7.40 -7.79
N VAL A 928 30.67 7.72 -6.50
CA VAL A 928 31.49 8.76 -5.87
C VAL A 928 32.89 8.20 -5.63
N ILE A 929 33.88 8.61 -6.42
CA ILE A 929 35.27 8.16 -6.24
C ILE A 929 36.10 9.12 -5.38
N GLN A 930 35.64 10.35 -5.20
CA GLN A 930 36.23 11.30 -4.26
C GLN A 930 35.15 12.15 -3.60
N ALA A 931 35.19 12.21 -2.27
CA ALA A 931 34.40 13.14 -1.49
C ALA A 931 35.22 13.78 -0.37
N SER A 932 34.92 15.03 -0.03
CA SER A 932 35.52 15.75 1.09
C SER A 932 34.45 16.07 2.14
N ILE A 933 34.73 15.72 3.39
CA ILE A 933 33.85 15.99 4.54
C ILE A 933 34.33 17.26 5.23
N LYS A 934 33.41 18.17 5.60
CA LYS A 934 33.73 19.45 6.26
C LYS A 934 34.88 20.21 5.55
N THR A 935 34.79 20.24 4.23
CA THR A 935 35.63 21.00 3.29
C THR A 935 37.15 20.69 3.19
N SER A 936 37.73 19.76 3.98
CA SER A 936 39.21 19.74 4.09
C SER A 936 39.91 18.38 4.00
N ILE A 937 39.23 17.26 4.26
CA ILE A 937 39.85 15.93 4.23
C ILE A 937 39.26 15.15 3.06
N PRO A 938 40.04 14.91 1.99
CA PRO A 938 39.58 14.08 0.88
C PRO A 938 39.52 12.62 1.31
N ASN A 939 38.49 11.92 0.85
CA ASN A 939 38.35 10.48 0.98
C ASN A 939 38.16 9.91 -0.42
N THR A 940 39.12 9.10 -0.86
CA THR A 940 39.10 8.46 -2.17
C THR A 940 38.55 7.04 -2.04
N THR A 941 37.52 6.71 -2.81
CA THR A 941 36.94 5.37 -2.87
C THR A 941 37.23 4.72 -4.21
N ILE A 942 37.81 3.52 -4.17
CA ILE A 942 38.07 2.69 -5.34
C ILE A 942 37.01 1.60 -5.41
N TYR A 943 36.37 1.49 -6.57
CA TYR A 943 35.38 0.46 -6.82
C TYR A 943 36.00 -0.71 -7.59
N GLY A 944 35.51 -1.91 -7.31
CA GLY A 944 35.88 -3.14 -8.00
C GLY A 944 34.65 -3.89 -8.47
N TYR A 945 34.83 -5.15 -8.85
CA TYR A 945 33.76 -6.04 -9.29
C TYR A 945 32.95 -5.47 -10.47
N ASN A 946 33.63 -4.84 -11.44
CA ASN A 946 33.09 -4.06 -12.54
C ASN A 946 32.40 -2.75 -12.08
N GLN A 947 33.04 -2.04 -11.15
CA GLN A 947 32.59 -0.75 -10.61
C GLN A 947 31.24 -0.82 -9.85
N THR A 948 30.95 -1.95 -9.21
CA THR A 948 29.66 -2.14 -8.51
C THR A 948 29.79 -2.11 -7.00
N LEU A 949 30.98 -2.36 -6.45
CA LEU A 949 31.23 -2.45 -5.01
C LEU A 949 32.53 -1.73 -4.64
N PRO A 950 32.58 -0.99 -3.52
CA PRO A 950 33.82 -0.35 -3.07
C PRO A 950 34.81 -1.39 -2.54
N ILE A 951 36.05 -1.41 -3.02
CA ILE A 951 37.09 -2.36 -2.59
C ILE A 951 38.18 -1.72 -1.74
N ALA A 952 38.35 -0.40 -1.82
CA ALA A 952 39.24 0.36 -0.96
C ALA A 952 38.69 1.75 -0.67
N GLN A 953 38.84 2.23 0.56
CA GLN A 953 38.59 3.61 0.97
C GLN A 953 39.87 4.15 1.59
N ILE A 954 40.34 5.30 1.09
CA ILE A 954 41.61 5.90 1.51
C ILE A 954 41.34 7.32 2.00
N ALA A 955 41.49 7.51 3.31
CA ALA A 955 41.31 8.81 3.94
C ALA A 955 42.60 9.65 3.83
N GLY A 956 42.45 10.93 3.48
CA GLY A 956 43.54 11.92 3.42
C GLY A 956 44.21 12.07 2.06
N ILE A 957 43.85 11.27 1.05
CA ILE A 957 44.40 11.38 -0.32
C ILE A 957 43.34 11.82 -1.33
N THR A 958 43.73 12.66 -2.30
CA THR A 958 42.89 12.95 -3.47
C THR A 958 43.04 11.87 -4.54
N TYR A 959 42.01 11.70 -5.37
CA TYR A 959 42.02 10.79 -6.51
C TYR A 959 43.18 11.09 -7.47
N ALA A 960 43.43 12.36 -7.75
CA ALA A 960 44.52 12.79 -8.64
C ALA A 960 45.90 12.38 -8.11
N GLN A 961 46.15 12.57 -6.80
CA GLN A 961 47.39 12.12 -6.16
C GLN A 961 47.53 10.60 -6.21
N LEU A 962 46.45 9.87 -5.95
CA LEU A 962 46.47 8.41 -6.01
C LEU A 962 46.79 7.92 -7.43
N MET A 963 46.16 8.49 -8.46
CA MET A 963 46.44 8.14 -9.85
C MET A 963 47.90 8.43 -10.23
N GLN A 964 48.46 9.55 -9.75
CA GLN A 964 49.87 9.89 -9.94
C GLN A 964 50.81 8.86 -9.28
N ILE A 965 50.55 8.43 -8.04
CA ILE A 965 51.37 7.43 -7.34
C ILE A 965 51.49 6.13 -8.13
N PHE A 966 50.42 5.73 -8.82
CA PHE A 966 50.38 4.50 -9.62
C PHE A 966 50.65 4.72 -11.12
N ASN A 967 51.05 5.94 -11.54
CA ASN A 967 51.26 6.31 -12.94
C ASN A 967 50.07 6.01 -13.85
N LEU A 968 48.85 6.23 -13.34
CA LEU A 968 47.60 6.05 -14.08
C LEU A 968 47.05 7.39 -14.58
N PRO A 969 46.25 7.39 -15.67
CA PRO A 969 45.59 8.60 -16.14
C PRO A 969 44.69 9.21 -15.07
N ASN A 970 44.78 10.53 -14.86
CA ASN A 970 43.85 11.26 -13.99
C ASN A 970 42.51 11.53 -14.69
N THR A 971 41.83 10.45 -15.10
CA THR A 971 40.47 10.48 -15.63
C THR A 971 39.55 9.74 -14.66
N PRO A 972 38.22 9.99 -14.68
CA PRO A 972 37.26 9.28 -13.81
C PRO A 972 37.29 7.75 -13.86
N THR A 973 37.90 7.17 -14.89
CA THR A 973 38.04 5.71 -15.09
C THR A 973 39.50 5.23 -15.02
N GLY A 974 40.46 6.11 -14.73
CA GLY A 974 41.88 5.78 -14.65
C GLY A 974 42.18 4.68 -13.62
N TYR A 975 41.46 4.69 -12.50
CA TYR A 975 41.65 3.70 -11.42
C TYR A 975 41.35 2.26 -11.84
N LEU A 976 40.61 2.04 -12.94
CA LEU A 976 40.36 0.70 -13.49
C LEU A 976 41.67 0.01 -13.92
N GLY A 977 42.75 0.76 -14.09
CA GLY A 977 44.09 0.23 -14.34
C GLY A 977 44.78 -0.44 -13.14
N LEU A 978 44.31 -0.18 -11.90
CA LEU A 978 44.89 -0.73 -10.67
C LEU A 978 44.78 -2.26 -10.62
N ASP A 979 45.81 -2.93 -10.09
CA ASP A 979 45.81 -4.40 -9.96
C ASP A 979 44.67 -4.89 -9.07
N ILE A 980 44.39 -4.20 -7.96
CA ILE A 980 43.26 -4.55 -7.06
C ILE A 980 41.91 -4.57 -7.77
N VAL A 981 41.70 -3.68 -8.75
CA VAL A 981 40.45 -3.64 -9.54
C VAL A 981 40.39 -4.83 -10.48
N LYS A 982 41.46 -5.05 -11.27
CA LYS A 982 41.56 -6.20 -12.20
C LYS A 982 41.39 -7.54 -11.48
N LYS A 983 41.97 -7.69 -10.29
CA LYS A 983 41.82 -8.91 -9.48
C LYS A 983 40.40 -9.04 -8.94
N SER A 984 39.77 -7.94 -8.51
CA SER A 984 38.38 -7.97 -8.04
C SER A 984 37.38 -8.33 -9.14
N ASP A 985 37.65 -7.93 -10.39
CA ASP A 985 36.79 -8.26 -11.52
C ASP A 985 36.84 -9.74 -11.91
N LEU A 986 37.95 -10.42 -11.56
CA LEU A 986 38.17 -11.84 -11.77
C LEU A 986 37.75 -12.71 -10.58
N ASP A 987 37.36 -12.09 -9.46
CA ASP A 987 37.00 -12.81 -8.26
C ASP A 987 35.64 -13.52 -8.41
N LYS A 988 35.62 -14.81 -8.10
CA LYS A 988 34.47 -15.71 -8.26
C LYS A 988 34.38 -16.81 -7.20
N ASN A 989 35.43 -17.03 -6.43
CA ASN A 989 35.50 -18.08 -5.41
C ASN A 989 36.64 -17.79 -4.42
N SER A 990 36.76 -18.61 -3.37
CA SER A 990 37.77 -18.39 -2.33
C SER A 990 39.22 -18.42 -2.82
N GLU A 991 39.54 -19.10 -3.94
CA GLU A 991 40.91 -19.10 -4.49
C GLU A 991 41.24 -17.76 -5.13
N THR A 992 40.34 -17.23 -5.96
CA THR A 992 40.50 -15.90 -6.58
C THR A 992 40.40 -14.77 -5.56
N GLU A 993 39.58 -14.95 -4.51
CA GLU A 993 39.46 -13.99 -3.42
C GLU A 993 40.79 -13.89 -2.65
N ASN A 994 41.47 -15.01 -2.39
CA ASN A 994 42.79 -14.99 -1.76
C ASN A 994 43.82 -14.23 -2.61
N VAL A 995 43.75 -14.34 -3.94
CA VAL A 995 44.59 -13.55 -4.85
C VAL A 995 44.26 -12.05 -4.74
N LEU A 996 42.97 -11.69 -4.66
CA LEU A 996 42.55 -10.31 -4.45
C LEU A 996 43.00 -9.77 -3.07
N LEU A 997 42.85 -10.56 -2.01
CA LEU A 997 43.29 -10.19 -0.66
C LEU A 997 44.79 -9.88 -0.63
N LEU A 998 45.62 -10.70 -1.26
CA LEU A 998 47.06 -10.43 -1.39
C LEU A 998 47.34 -9.12 -2.15
N ALA A 999 46.59 -8.84 -3.22
CA ALA A 999 46.72 -7.57 -3.94
C ALA A 999 46.29 -6.37 -3.09
N LEU A 1000 45.23 -6.49 -2.30
CA LEU A 1000 44.76 -5.46 -1.36
C LEU A 1000 45.76 -5.23 -0.23
N ASP A 1001 46.36 -6.30 0.32
CA ASP A 1001 47.40 -6.19 1.36
C ASP A 1001 48.66 -5.50 0.81
N ASN A 1002 49.08 -5.82 -0.42
CA ASN A 1002 50.18 -5.12 -1.11
C ASN A 1002 49.84 -3.65 -1.41
N PHE A 1003 48.60 -3.36 -1.79
CA PHE A 1003 48.14 -1.98 -2.01
C PHE A 1003 48.22 -1.17 -0.71
N ARG A 1004 47.74 -1.73 0.40
CA ARG A 1004 47.76 -1.08 1.71
C ARG A 1004 49.16 -0.85 2.27
N THR A 1005 50.06 -1.80 2.06
CA THR A 1005 51.44 -1.75 2.57
C THR A 1005 52.41 -1.03 1.63
N ASN A 1006 51.91 -0.46 0.53
CA ASN A 1006 52.72 0.32 -0.40
C ASN A 1006 53.37 1.51 0.34
N SER A 1007 54.70 1.63 0.23
CA SER A 1007 55.46 2.69 0.91
C SER A 1007 55.01 4.11 0.55
N ASN A 1008 54.50 4.32 -0.67
CA ASN A 1008 53.98 5.61 -1.11
C ASN A 1008 52.62 5.96 -0.48
N LEU A 1009 51.98 5.00 0.19
CA LEU A 1009 50.70 5.17 0.87
C LEU A 1009 50.79 5.08 2.41
N ALA A 1010 52.00 4.98 2.97
CA ALA A 1010 52.22 4.72 4.40
C ALA A 1010 51.59 5.74 5.37
N ASN A 1011 51.29 6.95 4.89
CA ASN A 1011 50.69 8.03 5.70
C ASN A 1011 49.16 8.13 5.59
N TYR A 1012 48.51 7.18 4.92
CA TYR A 1012 47.05 7.19 4.71
C TYR A 1012 46.37 6.02 5.40
N GLU A 1013 45.16 6.27 5.93
CA GLU A 1013 44.33 5.22 6.50
C GLU A 1013 43.55 4.53 5.38
N ILE A 1014 43.77 3.22 5.22
CA ILE A 1014 43.17 2.43 4.15
C ILE A 1014 42.31 1.32 4.74
N THR A 1015 41.03 1.32 4.41
CA THR A 1015 40.12 0.20 4.66
C THR A 1015 39.86 -0.53 3.35
N THR A 1016 39.97 -1.86 3.36
CA THR A 1016 39.73 -2.69 2.17
C THR A 1016 38.62 -3.70 2.40
N TYR A 1017 37.97 -4.09 1.30
CA TYR A 1017 36.79 -4.93 1.33
C TYR A 1017 36.86 -5.98 0.22
N THR A 1018 36.45 -7.21 0.54
CA THR A 1018 36.12 -8.25 -0.45
C THR A 1018 34.67 -8.69 -0.30
N TYR A 1019 34.11 -9.23 -1.38
CA TYR A 1019 32.69 -9.56 -1.47
C TYR A 1019 32.49 -10.86 -2.23
N ASP A 1020 31.48 -11.61 -1.82
CA ASP A 1020 30.74 -12.47 -2.73
C ASP A 1020 29.66 -11.59 -3.37
N PRO A 1021 29.75 -11.22 -4.65
CA PRO A 1021 28.79 -10.26 -5.20
C PRO A 1021 27.37 -10.84 -5.21
N LEU A 1022 26.36 -9.96 -5.01
CA LEU A 1022 24.95 -10.32 -4.77
C LEU A 1022 24.66 -11.04 -3.43
N VAL A 1023 25.69 -11.35 -2.65
CA VAL A 1023 25.60 -12.04 -1.35
C VAL A 1023 25.99 -11.08 -0.22
N GLY A 1024 27.15 -10.43 -0.36
CA GLY A 1024 27.60 -9.36 0.53
C GLY A 1024 29.10 -9.41 0.83
N VAL A 1025 29.52 -8.57 1.77
CA VAL A 1025 30.92 -8.52 2.24
C VAL A 1025 31.35 -9.88 2.78
N THR A 1026 32.55 -10.31 2.41
CA THR A 1026 33.23 -11.51 2.90
C THR A 1026 34.39 -11.17 3.81
N THR A 1027 35.15 -10.10 3.51
CA THR A 1027 36.24 -9.63 4.37
C THR A 1027 36.26 -8.10 4.47
N VAL A 1028 36.51 -7.59 5.68
CA VAL A 1028 36.87 -6.19 5.92
C VAL A 1028 38.24 -6.16 6.56
N THR A 1029 39.16 -5.35 6.04
CA THR A 1029 40.45 -5.10 6.71
C THR A 1029 40.51 -3.64 7.12
N SER A 1030 40.56 -3.37 8.43
CA SER A 1030 40.58 -2.01 9.00
C SER A 1030 41.93 -1.32 8.75
N PRO A 1031 42.09 0.01 8.95
CA PRO A 1031 43.38 0.69 8.75
C PRO A 1031 44.54 0.11 9.57
N SER A 1032 44.28 -0.48 10.74
CA SER A 1032 45.31 -1.14 11.57
C SER A 1032 45.76 -2.51 11.04
N GLY A 1033 45.15 -3.03 9.97
CA GLY A 1033 45.46 -4.33 9.39
C GLY A 1033 44.70 -5.50 10.01
N ILE A 1034 43.80 -5.23 10.96
CA ILE A 1034 42.95 -6.25 11.56
C ILE A 1034 41.90 -6.70 10.54
N LYS A 1035 41.80 -8.01 10.34
CA LYS A 1035 40.93 -8.64 9.36
C LYS A 1035 39.70 -9.23 10.04
N GLU A 1036 38.53 -8.87 9.54
CA GLU A 1036 37.26 -9.47 9.93
C GLU A 1036 36.70 -10.29 8.76
N THR A 1037 36.37 -11.56 9.01
CA THR A 1037 35.76 -12.45 8.02
C THR A 1037 34.27 -12.62 8.31
N TYR A 1038 33.44 -12.27 7.32
CA TYR A 1038 31.99 -12.33 7.38
C TYR A 1038 31.52 -13.64 6.75
N LYS A 1039 31.08 -14.59 7.58
CA LYS A 1039 30.52 -15.85 7.13
C LYS A 1039 29.01 -15.77 7.12
N ARG A 1040 28.42 -16.24 6.04
CA ARG A 1040 26.98 -16.26 5.82
C ARG A 1040 26.44 -17.67 5.93
N ASP A 1041 25.16 -17.77 6.26
CA ASP A 1041 24.43 -19.02 6.20
C ASP A 1041 23.99 -19.35 4.75
N SER A 1042 23.29 -20.46 4.65
CA SER A 1042 22.69 -21.03 3.45
C SER A 1042 21.70 -20.09 2.74
N PHE A 1043 21.10 -19.13 3.46
CA PHE A 1043 20.21 -18.08 2.93
C PHE A 1043 20.95 -16.80 2.52
N HIS A 1044 22.29 -16.79 2.53
CA HIS A 1044 23.13 -15.61 2.30
C HIS A 1044 22.96 -14.51 3.36
N ARG A 1045 22.47 -14.85 4.55
CA ARG A 1045 22.38 -13.92 5.69
C ARG A 1045 23.64 -14.02 6.53
N LEU A 1046 24.03 -12.95 7.23
CA LEU A 1046 25.24 -12.90 8.03
C LEU A 1046 25.15 -13.84 9.24
N ASN A 1047 25.87 -14.96 9.25
CA ASN A 1047 25.84 -15.93 10.35
C ASN A 1047 26.87 -15.63 11.44
N LYS A 1048 28.09 -15.26 11.07
CA LYS A 1048 29.15 -14.94 12.05
C LYS A 1048 30.21 -14.01 11.45
N ILE A 1049 30.82 -13.21 12.32
CA ILE A 1049 32.00 -12.40 12.05
C ILE A 1049 33.15 -12.99 12.84
N LEU A 1050 34.25 -13.29 12.17
CA LEU A 1050 35.46 -13.87 12.75
C LEU A 1050 36.61 -12.88 12.72
N ASP A 1051 37.49 -12.92 13.71
CA ASP A 1051 38.76 -12.17 13.70
C ASP A 1051 39.84 -12.87 12.85
N SER A 1052 41.04 -12.29 12.81
CA SER A 1052 42.21 -12.84 12.11
C SER A 1052 42.61 -14.25 12.56
N ASP A 1053 42.34 -14.60 13.83
CA ASP A 1053 42.67 -15.90 14.44
C ASP A 1053 41.50 -16.90 14.30
N LYS A 1054 40.44 -16.53 13.58
CA LYS A 1054 39.19 -17.28 13.39
C LYS A 1054 38.35 -17.43 14.65
N ASN A 1055 38.57 -16.62 15.68
CA ASN A 1055 37.67 -16.55 16.82
C ASN A 1055 36.39 -15.81 16.43
N ILE A 1056 35.28 -16.19 17.06
CA ILE A 1056 33.99 -15.55 16.83
C ILE A 1056 33.99 -14.18 17.53
N VAL A 1057 33.90 -13.10 16.73
CA VAL A 1057 33.70 -11.74 17.23
C VAL A 1057 32.21 -11.49 17.47
N LYS A 1058 31.37 -11.93 16.53
CA LYS A 1058 29.90 -11.88 16.61
C LYS A 1058 29.30 -13.10 15.95
N GLU A 1059 28.22 -13.61 16.51
CA GLU A 1059 27.41 -14.67 15.93
C GLU A 1059 25.94 -14.24 15.88
N TYR A 1060 25.27 -14.59 14.80
CA TYR A 1060 23.89 -14.25 14.52
C TYR A 1060 23.09 -15.53 14.32
N ASN A 1061 22.20 -15.80 15.26
CA ASN A 1061 21.22 -16.87 15.14
C ASN A 1061 19.91 -16.26 14.65
N TYR A 1062 19.56 -16.56 13.40
CA TYR A 1062 18.31 -16.11 12.80
C TYR A 1062 17.18 -17.05 13.15
N ASN A 1063 16.55 -16.79 14.29
CA ASN A 1063 15.28 -17.40 14.63
C ASN A 1063 14.21 -16.68 13.80
N TYR A 1064 13.66 -17.36 12.78
CA TYR A 1064 12.34 -17.00 12.26
C TYR A 1064 11.27 -17.56 13.20
N SER A 1065 11.39 -17.18 14.46
CA SER A 1065 10.36 -17.19 15.47
C SER A 1065 10.51 -15.88 16.22
N LEU A 1066 9.39 -15.28 16.58
CA LEU A 1066 9.30 -14.00 17.27
C LEU A 1066 10.35 -13.96 18.39
N ALA A 1067 11.25 -12.97 18.35
CA ALA A 1067 12.23 -12.78 19.41
C ALA A 1067 11.47 -12.74 20.74
N GLU A 1068 11.69 -13.73 21.62
CA GLU A 1068 11.17 -13.70 22.98
C GLU A 1068 11.78 -12.48 23.67
N LEU A 1069 10.99 -11.42 23.79
CA LEU A 1069 11.27 -10.31 24.67
C LEU A 1069 10.89 -10.79 26.07
N PHE A 1070 11.89 -11.00 26.91
CA PHE A 1070 11.67 -11.17 28.33
C PHE A 1070 11.44 -9.81 28.96
N TYR A 1071 10.38 -9.67 29.71
CA TYR A 1071 10.06 -8.43 30.39
C TYR A 1071 10.37 -8.55 31.87
N ASN A 1072 10.65 -7.43 32.53
CA ASN A 1072 10.80 -7.42 33.98
C ASN A 1072 9.48 -7.83 34.65
N GLY A 1073 9.58 -8.57 35.75
CA GLY A 1073 8.55 -8.59 36.78
C GLY A 1073 8.48 -7.25 37.52
N GLU A 1074 7.47 -7.07 38.35
CA GLU A 1074 7.33 -5.85 39.17
C GLU A 1074 8.49 -5.75 40.17
N GLN A 1075 9.19 -4.62 40.16
CA GLN A 1075 10.30 -4.31 41.06
C GLN A 1075 9.98 -3.04 41.83
N SER A 1076 10.29 -2.97 43.13
CA SER A 1076 10.05 -1.75 43.91
C SER A 1076 11.08 -1.54 45.00
N ARG A 1077 11.29 -0.28 45.39
CA ARG A 1077 12.14 0.10 46.52
C ARG A 1077 11.62 1.37 47.19
N VAL A 1078 11.76 1.45 48.51
CA VAL A 1078 11.37 2.60 49.33
C VAL A 1078 12.52 3.61 49.41
N PHE A 1079 12.22 4.88 49.17
CA PHE A 1079 13.13 6.00 49.30
C PHE A 1079 12.55 7.02 50.28
N SER A 1080 13.39 7.59 51.15
CA SER A 1080 13.00 8.68 52.07
C SER A 1080 13.57 9.99 51.56
N LYS A 1081 12.83 11.10 51.72
CA LYS A 1081 13.36 12.41 51.35
C LYS A 1081 14.60 12.75 52.19
N THR A 1082 15.74 13.08 51.57
CA THR A 1082 17.03 13.21 52.26
C THR A 1082 17.51 14.65 52.48
N ASP A 1083 16.77 15.65 52.03
CA ASP A 1083 17.12 17.09 52.07
C ASP A 1083 16.24 17.90 53.04
N CYS A 1084 15.62 17.26 54.04
CA CYS A 1084 14.84 17.97 55.05
C CYS A 1084 15.72 18.79 56.01
N THR A 1085 15.31 20.03 56.29
CA THR A 1085 15.96 20.92 57.26
C THR A 1085 15.77 20.43 58.69
N VAL A 1086 16.71 20.76 59.59
CA VAL A 1086 16.69 20.38 61.01
C VAL A 1086 15.36 20.78 61.66
N GLY A 1087 14.60 19.81 62.17
CA GLY A 1087 13.28 20.01 62.81
C GLY A 1087 12.08 19.42 62.04
N TYR A 1088 12.29 18.85 60.86
CA TYR A 1088 11.26 18.19 60.05
C TYR A 1088 11.55 16.70 59.86
N SER A 1089 10.52 15.85 59.84
CA SER A 1089 10.66 14.40 59.62
C SER A 1089 10.50 14.05 58.12
N PRO A 1090 11.37 13.19 57.56
CA PRO A 1090 11.31 12.81 56.15
C PRO A 1090 10.14 11.84 55.90
N ALA A 1091 9.31 12.16 54.91
CA ALA A 1091 8.35 11.20 54.37
C ALA A 1091 9.08 10.15 53.51
N SER A 1092 8.45 8.98 53.32
CA SER A 1092 8.95 7.92 52.46
C SER A 1092 8.00 7.65 51.29
N TYR A 1093 8.56 7.26 50.14
CA TYR A 1093 7.88 6.96 48.90
C TYR A 1093 8.38 5.62 48.37
N THR A 1094 7.46 4.75 47.92
CA THR A 1094 7.82 3.50 47.25
C THR A 1094 7.86 3.76 45.75
N TYR A 1095 9.05 3.71 45.15
CA TYR A 1095 9.22 3.79 43.70
C TYR A 1095 9.11 2.38 43.14
N THR A 1096 8.04 2.13 42.40
CA THR A 1096 7.73 0.83 41.78
C THR A 1096 7.88 0.94 40.27
N VAL A 1097 8.65 0.04 39.67
CA VAL A 1097 8.66 -0.22 38.24
C VAL A 1097 7.74 -1.42 37.98
N PRO A 1098 6.56 -1.22 37.36
CA PRO A 1098 5.63 -2.29 37.03
C PRO A 1098 6.27 -3.38 36.15
N ARG A 1099 5.67 -4.57 36.13
CA ARG A 1099 6.06 -5.60 35.16
C ARG A 1099 5.91 -5.09 33.73
N GLY A 1100 6.76 -5.51 32.79
CA GLY A 1100 6.60 -5.15 31.37
C GLY A 1100 7.28 -3.86 30.91
N ILE A 1101 7.83 -3.05 31.82
CA ILE A 1101 8.40 -1.73 31.49
C ILE A 1101 9.75 -1.85 30.79
N TYR A 1102 10.63 -2.69 31.34
CA TYR A 1102 11.92 -2.99 30.76
C TYR A 1102 11.85 -4.34 30.08
N SER A 1103 12.38 -4.39 28.87
CA SER A 1103 12.54 -5.61 28.13
C SER A 1103 14.01 -5.98 27.96
N SER A 1104 14.22 -7.26 27.77
CA SER A 1104 15.51 -7.83 27.44
C SER A 1104 15.30 -8.97 26.46
N THR A 1105 16.15 -9.03 25.46
CA THR A 1105 16.28 -10.19 24.58
C THR A 1105 17.20 -11.26 25.19
N ILE A 1106 17.69 -11.05 26.43
CA ILE A 1106 18.66 -11.92 27.11
C ILE A 1106 17.95 -12.82 28.12
N SER A 1107 17.21 -12.25 29.07
CA SER A 1107 16.41 -13.00 30.06
C SER A 1107 15.51 -12.06 30.88
N GLU A 1108 14.53 -12.62 31.58
CA GLU A 1108 13.71 -11.86 32.55
C GLU A 1108 14.58 -11.26 33.66
N ALA A 1109 15.64 -11.96 34.07
CA ALA A 1109 16.58 -11.45 35.08
C ALA A 1109 17.30 -10.18 34.60
N ASP A 1110 17.71 -10.11 33.32
CA ASP A 1110 18.32 -8.92 32.74
C ASP A 1110 17.31 -7.77 32.62
N ALA A 1111 16.07 -8.06 32.25
CA ALA A 1111 14.99 -7.09 32.25
C ALA A 1111 14.68 -6.56 33.66
N ASN A 1112 14.64 -7.44 34.66
CA ASN A 1112 14.52 -7.09 36.07
C ASN A 1112 15.69 -6.23 36.54
N GLN A 1113 16.91 -6.51 36.09
CA GLN A 1113 18.08 -5.72 36.44
C GLN A 1113 18.00 -4.30 35.88
N LYS A 1114 17.46 -4.12 34.67
CA LYS A 1114 17.18 -2.79 34.10
C LYS A 1114 16.13 -2.03 34.92
N ALA A 1115 15.06 -2.72 35.34
CA ALA A 1115 14.05 -2.15 36.25
C ALA A 1115 14.67 -1.73 37.60
N ILE A 1116 15.51 -2.57 38.20
CA ILE A 1116 16.23 -2.24 39.44
C ILE A 1116 17.20 -1.06 39.23
N THR A 1117 17.85 -0.97 38.08
CA THR A 1117 18.76 0.14 37.74
C THR A 1117 18.01 1.47 37.66
N ASP A 1118 16.83 1.48 37.05
CA ASP A 1118 15.93 2.63 37.02
C ASP A 1118 15.52 3.07 38.43
N ILE A 1119 15.02 2.12 39.24
CA ILE A 1119 14.68 2.35 40.64
C ILE A 1119 15.86 3.00 41.40
N ASN A 1120 17.07 2.47 41.23
CA ASN A 1120 18.27 2.98 41.90
C ASN A 1120 18.71 4.36 41.40
N THR A 1121 18.49 4.65 40.11
CA THR A 1121 18.94 5.91 39.48
C THR A 1121 17.96 7.05 39.79
N ASN A 1122 16.66 6.78 39.70
CA ASN A 1122 15.61 7.80 39.69
C ASN A 1122 14.82 7.87 41.01
N GLY A 1123 14.75 6.77 41.77
CA GLY A 1123 13.89 6.68 42.95
C GLY A 1123 14.15 7.73 44.03
N GLN A 1124 15.41 8.06 44.32
CA GLN A 1124 15.76 9.08 45.32
C GLN A 1124 15.42 10.51 44.85
N THR A 1125 15.64 10.81 43.58
CA THR A 1125 15.32 12.13 42.98
C THR A 1125 13.83 12.39 43.02
N ILE A 1126 13.04 11.38 42.62
CA ILE A 1126 11.57 11.44 42.65
C ILE A 1126 11.05 11.59 44.08
N ALA A 1127 11.62 10.86 45.05
CA ALA A 1127 11.27 11.03 46.45
C ALA A 1127 11.60 12.44 46.97
N ASN A 1128 12.76 13.00 46.60
CA ASN A 1128 13.12 14.37 46.99
C ASN A 1128 12.24 15.44 46.31
N GLN A 1129 11.77 15.22 45.09
CA GLN A 1129 10.90 16.18 44.38
C GLN A 1129 9.45 16.15 44.90
N ASN A 1130 8.90 14.96 45.13
CA ASN A 1130 7.46 14.78 45.33
C ASN A 1130 7.03 14.65 46.80
N LEU A 1131 7.96 14.36 47.71
CA LEU A 1131 7.64 14.31 49.13
C LEU A 1131 7.84 15.66 49.81
N VAL A 1132 6.98 15.98 50.76
CA VAL A 1132 7.07 17.19 51.59
C VAL A 1132 7.58 16.81 52.96
N CYS A 1133 8.57 17.54 53.47
CA CYS A 1133 9.04 17.39 54.85
C CYS A 1133 7.91 17.83 55.79
N SER A 1134 7.43 16.95 56.66
CA SER A 1134 6.35 17.30 57.60
C SER A 1134 6.92 18.04 58.81
N PRO A 1135 6.30 19.15 59.26
CA PRO A 1135 6.73 19.85 60.47
C PRO A 1135 6.64 18.91 61.67
N GLY A 1136 7.77 18.61 62.30
CA GLY A 1136 7.75 18.00 63.62
C GLY A 1136 7.10 18.98 64.59
N CYS A 1137 6.28 18.50 65.52
CA CYS A 1137 5.78 19.30 66.63
C CYS A 1137 6.65 19.02 67.86
N PRO A 1138 7.84 19.62 68.01
CA PRO A 1138 8.69 19.35 69.16
C PRO A 1138 7.99 19.77 70.45
N ILE A 1139 8.01 18.89 71.45
CA ILE A 1139 7.63 19.18 72.83
C ILE A 1139 8.90 19.20 73.68
N THR A 1140 9.11 20.28 74.43
CA THR A 1140 10.15 20.34 75.45
C THR A 1140 9.58 19.77 76.74
N LEU A 1141 10.03 18.59 77.15
CA LEU A 1141 9.56 17.95 78.37
C LEU A 1141 10.10 18.66 79.61
N TYR A 1142 9.32 18.64 80.69
CA TYR A 1142 9.77 19.19 81.97
C TYR A 1142 10.90 18.33 82.55
N ASN A 1143 11.91 18.94 83.19
CA ASN A 1143 13.18 18.28 83.59
C ASN A 1143 13.03 16.98 84.42
N ALA A 1144 11.88 16.74 85.04
CA ALA A 1144 11.58 15.52 85.81
C ALA A 1144 11.06 14.35 84.94
N ILE A 1145 10.83 14.55 83.63
CA ILE A 1145 10.22 13.58 82.73
C ILE A 1145 11.19 13.20 81.61
N SER A 1146 11.44 11.90 81.45
CA SER A 1146 12.21 11.34 80.34
C SER A 1146 11.30 10.50 79.45
N ALA A 1147 11.18 10.87 78.16
CA ALA A 1147 10.40 10.11 77.19
C ALA A 1147 11.19 8.94 76.61
N SER A 1148 10.54 7.77 76.52
CA SER A 1148 11.04 6.59 75.81
C SER A 1148 10.60 6.58 74.34
N TYR A 1149 9.50 7.26 74.01
CA TYR A 1149 9.02 7.42 72.64
C TYR A 1149 8.27 8.75 72.50
N MET A 1150 8.52 9.48 71.41
CA MET A 1150 7.88 10.76 71.12
C MET A 1150 7.66 10.88 69.61
N ASN A 1151 6.40 10.96 69.20
CA ASN A 1151 6.03 11.23 67.81
C ASN A 1151 4.82 12.17 67.79
N ILE A 1152 5.09 13.46 67.68
CA ILE A 1152 4.06 14.49 67.64
C ILE A 1152 4.22 15.25 66.33
N TYR A 1153 3.18 15.26 65.52
CA TYR A 1153 3.18 15.91 64.21
C TYR A 1153 1.79 16.44 63.87
N SER A 1154 1.73 17.43 62.99
CA SER A 1154 0.47 18.01 62.53
C SER A 1154 0.25 17.77 61.04
N VAL A 1155 -0.98 17.42 60.66
CA VAL A 1155 -1.45 17.38 59.27
C VAL A 1155 -2.64 18.34 59.17
N GLY A 1156 -2.45 19.49 58.50
CA GLY A 1156 -3.41 20.59 58.54
C GLY A 1156 -3.60 21.14 59.96
N ASN A 1157 -4.86 21.30 60.40
CA ASN A 1157 -5.19 21.73 61.77
C ASN A 1157 -5.28 20.55 62.76
N LYS A 1158 -5.05 19.31 62.33
CA LYS A 1158 -5.11 18.14 63.22
C LYS A 1158 -3.71 17.81 63.73
N VAL A 1159 -3.52 17.74 65.04
CA VAL A 1159 -2.28 17.35 65.70
C VAL A 1159 -2.44 15.94 66.27
N THR A 1160 -1.53 15.04 65.89
CA THR A 1160 -1.42 13.71 66.48
C THR A 1160 -0.35 13.77 67.58
N PHE A 1161 -0.71 13.35 68.79
CA PHE A 1161 0.15 13.39 69.96
C PHE A 1161 0.41 11.97 70.47
N GLN A 1162 1.64 11.48 70.29
CA GLN A 1162 2.11 10.22 70.86
C GLN A 1162 3.32 10.47 71.75
N LEU A 1163 3.18 10.19 73.05
CA LEU A 1163 4.25 10.35 74.02
C LEU A 1163 4.21 9.22 75.05
N GLN A 1164 5.31 8.49 75.13
CA GLN A 1164 5.56 7.49 76.16
C GLN A 1164 6.70 7.94 77.06
N PHE A 1165 6.48 7.93 78.38
CA PHE A 1165 7.47 8.40 79.35
C PHE A 1165 7.31 7.71 80.71
N ASN A 1166 8.36 7.76 81.53
CA ASN A 1166 8.35 7.21 82.89
C ASN A 1166 7.68 8.19 83.86
N SER A 1167 6.80 7.70 84.73
CA SER A 1167 6.10 8.54 85.73
C SER A 1167 6.96 8.96 86.92
N GLY A 1168 8.14 8.33 87.11
CA GLY A 1168 9.03 8.52 88.24
C GLY A 1168 9.65 9.91 88.32
N ASN A 1169 9.29 10.65 89.39
CA ASN A 1169 9.70 12.01 89.81
C ASN A 1169 8.64 13.12 89.69
N VAL A 1170 7.42 12.80 89.24
CA VAL A 1170 6.29 13.74 89.24
C VAL A 1170 5.40 13.50 90.46
N VAL A 1171 5.37 14.45 91.41
CA VAL A 1171 4.90 14.20 92.79
C VAL A 1171 3.40 14.46 93.01
N GLN A 1172 2.65 15.02 92.04
CA GLN A 1172 1.26 15.48 92.27
C GLN A 1172 0.32 15.27 91.05
N TRP A 1173 0.06 14.02 90.67
CA TRP A 1173 -0.84 13.70 89.54
C TRP A 1173 -2.32 14.06 89.78
N ASN A 1174 -2.78 14.08 91.03
CA ASN A 1174 -4.18 14.40 91.36
C ASN A 1174 -4.51 15.89 91.26
N ASN A 1175 -3.50 16.78 91.23
CA ASN A 1175 -3.68 18.22 91.15
C ASN A 1175 -3.27 18.81 89.79
N GLY A 1176 -2.91 17.96 88.83
CA GLY A 1176 -2.40 18.34 87.52
C GLY A 1176 -0.88 18.47 87.52
N ALA A 1177 -0.21 17.64 86.72
CA ALA A 1177 1.23 17.64 86.55
C ALA A 1177 1.63 18.17 85.17
N SER A 1178 2.62 19.07 85.11
CA SER A 1178 3.16 19.58 83.86
C SER A 1178 4.03 18.53 83.16
N ILE A 1179 3.66 18.17 81.94
CA ILE A 1179 4.35 17.18 81.10
C ILE A 1179 5.46 17.83 80.26
N GLY A 1180 5.15 18.97 79.65
CA GLY A 1180 6.07 19.70 78.79
C GLY A 1180 5.36 20.83 78.05
N THR A 1181 6.12 21.54 77.21
CA THR A 1181 5.59 22.66 76.42
C THR A 1181 5.80 22.38 74.94
N MET A 1182 4.69 22.27 74.20
CA MET A 1182 4.64 22.16 72.75
C MET A 1182 5.15 23.46 72.12
N GLN A 1183 5.95 23.33 71.06
CA GLN A 1183 6.54 24.46 70.34
C GLN A 1183 5.93 24.64 68.95
N GLY A 1184 6.17 25.82 68.36
CA GLY A 1184 5.79 26.15 66.99
C GLY A 1184 4.28 26.17 66.73
N ASP A 1185 3.91 25.89 65.48
CA ASP A 1185 2.54 25.98 64.97
C ASP A 1185 1.62 24.85 65.45
N CYS A 1186 2.05 23.99 66.39
CA CYS A 1186 1.22 22.90 66.91
C CYS A 1186 0.47 23.26 68.20
N LYS A 1187 0.60 24.51 68.64
CA LYS A 1187 -0.12 25.06 69.80
C LYS A 1187 -1.59 25.29 69.43
N PRO A 1188 -2.56 24.91 70.29
CA PRO A 1188 -3.96 24.84 69.89
C PRO A 1188 -4.75 26.15 69.78
N GLY A 1189 -4.08 27.31 69.86
CA GLY A 1189 -4.67 28.66 69.80
C GLY A 1189 -5.67 29.02 70.91
N GLN A 1190 -6.28 28.03 71.56
CA GLN A 1190 -7.28 28.03 72.62
C GLN A 1190 -7.02 26.81 73.53
N TRP A 1191 -7.56 26.82 74.75
CA TRP A 1191 -7.44 25.68 75.65
C TRP A 1191 -8.05 24.41 75.07
N LYS A 1192 -7.35 23.28 75.15
CA LYS A 1192 -7.86 21.94 74.84
C LYS A 1192 -7.85 21.09 76.10
N THR A 1193 -8.98 20.46 76.40
CA THR A 1193 -9.09 19.45 77.46
C THR A 1193 -9.43 18.12 76.80
N ILE A 1194 -8.56 17.14 76.94
CA ILE A 1194 -8.68 15.79 76.40
C ILE A 1194 -8.89 14.84 77.59
N TYR A 1195 -9.93 14.01 77.53
CA TYR A 1195 -10.12 12.90 78.46
C TYR A 1195 -9.60 11.63 77.80
N TYR A 1196 -8.53 11.05 78.36
CA TYR A 1196 -7.84 9.90 77.79
C TYR A 1196 -7.82 8.75 78.79
N THR A 1197 -8.31 7.58 78.38
CA THR A 1197 -8.20 6.35 79.18
C THR A 1197 -7.10 5.50 78.57
N GLU A 1198 -6.07 5.20 79.34
CA GLU A 1198 -4.93 4.43 78.85
C GLU A 1198 -5.31 2.95 78.68
N PRO A 1199 -5.11 2.34 77.49
CA PRO A 1199 -5.62 1.01 77.20
C PRO A 1199 -5.11 -0.10 78.13
N ASN A 1200 -3.87 0.01 78.62
CA ASN A 1200 -3.20 -1.06 79.36
C ASN A 1200 -3.34 -0.96 80.89
N SER A 1201 -3.54 0.24 81.44
CA SER A 1201 -3.66 0.48 82.89
C SER A 1201 -5.10 0.76 83.33
N ASN A 1202 -5.98 1.06 82.38
CA ASN A 1202 -7.35 1.52 82.61
C ASN A 1202 -7.45 2.80 83.45
N SER A 1203 -6.36 3.57 83.53
CA SER A 1203 -6.29 4.85 84.23
C SER A 1203 -6.85 5.96 83.35
N SER A 1204 -7.73 6.77 83.94
CA SER A 1204 -8.39 7.88 83.27
C SER A 1204 -7.70 9.19 83.59
N TRP A 1205 -7.32 9.91 82.53
CA TRP A 1205 -6.54 11.13 82.58
C TRP A 1205 -7.31 12.30 81.97
N GLN A 1206 -7.19 13.47 82.60
CA GLN A 1206 -7.54 14.75 82.00
C GLN A 1206 -6.25 15.44 81.57
N ILE A 1207 -6.10 15.64 80.27
CA ILE A 1207 -4.93 16.29 79.66
C ILE A 1207 -5.37 17.68 79.20
N GLN A 1208 -4.72 18.72 79.70
CA GLN A 1208 -4.98 20.10 79.33
C GLN A 1208 -3.80 20.67 78.55
N ILE A 1209 -4.08 21.27 77.40
CA ILE A 1209 -3.12 21.97 76.58
C ILE A 1209 -3.56 23.43 76.47
N ASP A 1210 -2.74 24.34 76.97
CA ASP A 1210 -3.05 25.77 76.93
C ASP A 1210 -2.68 26.39 75.56
N PRO A 1211 -3.14 27.63 75.25
CA PRO A 1211 -2.87 28.29 73.98
C PRO A 1211 -1.39 28.56 73.69
N ILE A 1212 -0.53 28.57 74.72
CA ILE A 1212 0.92 28.79 74.56
C ILE A 1212 1.71 27.49 74.46
N GLY A 1213 1.05 26.34 74.62
CA GLY A 1213 1.56 24.99 74.36
C GLY A 1213 1.86 24.16 75.61
N ASN A 1214 1.59 24.64 76.82
CA ASN A 1214 1.86 23.85 78.03
C ASN A 1214 0.87 22.69 78.14
N VAL A 1215 1.41 21.48 78.31
CA VAL A 1215 0.65 20.24 78.47
C VAL A 1215 0.69 19.84 79.94
N GLN A 1216 -0.49 19.72 80.55
CA GLN A 1216 -0.67 19.21 81.90
C GLN A 1216 -1.53 17.95 81.87
N ALA A 1217 -1.23 16.98 82.71
CA ALA A 1217 -2.06 15.79 82.87
C ALA A 1217 -2.44 15.59 84.35
N LYS A 1218 -3.72 15.36 84.58
CA LYS A 1218 -4.32 15.10 85.90
C LYS A 1218 -4.95 13.72 85.89
N LEU A 1219 -4.63 12.89 86.89
CA LEU A 1219 -5.29 11.60 87.06
C LEU A 1219 -6.70 11.84 87.62
N LEU A 1220 -7.72 11.28 86.95
CA LEU A 1220 -9.12 11.37 87.38
C LEU A 1220 -9.56 10.12 88.17
N SER A 1221 -9.14 8.93 87.72
CA SER A 1221 -9.42 7.65 88.37
C SER A 1221 -8.40 6.59 87.94
N GLY A 1222 -8.17 5.58 88.78
CA GLY A 1222 -7.16 4.53 88.55
C GLY A 1222 -5.85 4.76 89.33
N PHE A 1223 -4.76 4.12 88.89
CA PHE A 1223 -3.42 4.26 89.48
C PHE A 1223 -2.41 4.75 88.44
N VAL A 1224 -1.32 5.41 88.85
CA VAL A 1224 -0.29 5.87 87.91
C VAL A 1224 0.63 4.70 87.55
N PRO A 1225 0.73 4.25 86.28
CA PRO A 1225 1.66 3.20 85.90
C PRO A 1225 3.10 3.71 85.85
N ASN A 1226 4.08 2.80 85.92
CA ASN A 1226 5.51 3.13 85.81
C ASN A 1226 5.87 3.77 84.47
N THR A 1227 5.12 3.44 83.42
CA THR A 1227 5.25 4.04 82.08
C THR A 1227 3.87 4.48 81.64
N ILE A 1228 3.74 5.76 81.31
CA ILE A 1228 2.51 6.37 80.81
C ILE A 1228 2.64 6.51 79.30
N ASN A 1229 1.62 6.06 78.56
CA ASN A 1229 1.52 6.19 77.11
C ASN A 1229 0.29 7.02 76.71
N PHE A 1230 0.53 8.28 76.35
CA PHE A 1230 -0.51 9.15 75.80
C PHE A 1230 -0.52 9.08 74.29
N GLN A 1231 -1.65 8.65 73.73
CA GLN A 1231 -1.91 8.62 72.30
C GLN A 1231 -3.30 9.22 72.02
N PHE A 1232 -3.33 10.45 71.53
CA PHE A 1232 -4.57 11.14 71.20
C PHE A 1232 -4.37 12.14 70.07
N GLU A 1233 -5.48 12.66 69.56
CA GLU A 1233 -5.48 13.69 68.54
C GLU A 1233 -6.27 14.91 69.03
N PHE A 1234 -5.84 16.10 68.63
CA PHE A 1234 -6.59 17.33 68.86
C PHE A 1234 -6.47 18.28 67.68
N TYR A 1235 -7.40 19.22 67.54
CA TYR A 1235 -7.33 20.25 66.52
C TYR A 1235 -6.73 21.53 67.09
N LYS A 1236 -5.73 22.08 66.40
CA LYS A 1236 -5.05 23.32 66.77
C LYS A 1236 -5.80 24.59 66.37
#